data_AF-A0AA47BVG1-F1
#
_entry.id   AF-A0AA47BVG1-F1
#
_cell.length_a   1.000
_cell.length_b   1.000
_cell.length_c   1.000
_cell.angle_alpha   90.00
_cell.angle_beta   90.00
_cell.angle_gamma   90.00
#
_symmetry.space_group_name_H-M   'P 1'
#
loop_
_entity.id
_entity.type
_entity.pdbx_description
1 polymer ?
#
loop_
_entity_poly.entity_id
_entity_poly.type
_entity_poly.pdbx_seq_one_letter_code
_entity_poly.pdbx_strand_id
1 'polypeptide(L)'
;MAGELPRSPNVFHPTRPSAVGSRNSLAQEGRDQKNEYERLVVEESDKVLNVVKSKLPQEVLQELDVMGGLKEKIFNYFNQNYQNMFNRYIVTTEDEMVKKIRQFVDKEETKNLARYTPKEMAELLDQIGGADKFNTGEVEKSIVNMYGHLQGHIQRGVNDLENETNSLLRQKTDVGAFIRGENAYSVVKCSFNDNEFKPKTVFSVKLSINILDSELISPIFQYQSTVESLIKDQISKTIIDMIDREIETYQDQLVDEGKEELTDTELMFERIKRVPEFTDDDKDSDDSRRYTFMAKGLIEKIEGLRAEIDLEDIDPLNIRENIKRIIDIENIRNRGFNTSVNNLTSILDTSKMGYQYVENLKNARELIVREYEDTNPAQLPDERYQIKLKFYDNAQLRNMRAAYDNQMTEYSKEIMRVYDVACVIYERNKKGWGAVNDFNDLSRKVAGKIRRQKEKEGDPIYKEQAKLWKEIMELRAEDTDVERLNQTYLYEKTLLKKMLQAARDKTKMTFGFENPKVRFELDGRIDSLERDFGRFDYAINPYHIQPGLLLDVDITSIKRKRYILNGMANVLNEFLNGVSKGFQDAAFASFKRRRSTVRADIHQSFAEEETTTPPTNQYAETVKSKNKQTTAKPKGKADVTPARSGKRKVNLDELSEM
;
A
#
# COMPACT_ATOMS: atom_id res chain seq x y z
N MET A 1 -0.95 32.31 10.18
CA MET A 1 -0.68 33.34 11.19
C MET A 1 -1.98 34.09 11.46
N ALA A 2 -2.67 33.73 12.52
CA ALA A 2 -3.71 34.54 13.16
C ALA A 2 -3.10 34.96 14.51
N GLY A 3 -3.10 36.25 14.82
CA GLY A 3 -2.40 36.80 15.98
C GLY A 3 -2.91 36.19 17.28
N GLU A 4 -1.98 35.72 18.11
CA GLU A 4 -2.24 35.30 19.49
C GLU A 4 -2.85 36.48 20.27
N LEU A 5 -4.05 36.29 20.79
CA LEU A 5 -4.62 37.20 21.78
C LEU A 5 -3.68 37.29 22.98
N PRO A 6 -3.39 38.48 23.51
CA PRO A 6 -2.44 38.64 24.61
C PRO A 6 -2.95 37.91 25.85
N ARG A 7 -2.10 37.03 26.41
CA ARG A 7 -2.41 36.27 27.63
C ARG A 7 -2.79 37.20 28.77
N SER A 8 -3.78 36.76 29.56
CA SER A 8 -4.24 37.45 30.77
C SER A 8 -3.06 37.79 31.70
N PRO A 9 -3.04 38.95 32.35
CA PRO A 9 -1.91 39.38 33.16
C PRO A 9 -1.76 38.55 34.44
N ASN A 10 -0.56 38.09 34.76
CA ASN A 10 -0.28 37.23 35.94
C ASN A 10 0.17 38.01 37.19
N VAL A 11 0.02 39.33 37.22
CA VAL A 11 0.50 40.17 38.32
C VAL A 11 -0.66 40.91 38.97
N PHE A 12 -0.81 40.79 40.28
CA PHE A 12 -1.75 41.59 41.07
C PHE A 12 -1.08 42.89 41.50
N HIS A 13 -1.58 44.03 41.04
CA HIS A 13 -1.06 45.33 41.43
C HIS A 13 -2.11 46.43 41.21
N PRO A 14 -2.43 47.27 42.20
CA PRO A 14 -3.56 48.20 42.12
C PRO A 14 -3.36 49.36 41.14
N THR A 15 -2.12 49.71 40.80
CA THR A 15 -1.80 50.89 39.96
C THR A 15 -1.06 50.59 38.66
N ARG A 16 -0.59 49.34 38.47
CA ARG A 16 0.23 48.99 37.30
C ARG A 16 -0.69 48.69 36.12
N PRO A 17 -0.49 49.29 34.92
CA PRO A 17 -1.39 49.10 33.80
C PRO A 17 -1.57 47.62 33.45
N SER A 18 -2.82 47.18 33.31
CA SER A 18 -3.19 45.77 33.06
C SER A 18 -2.64 44.77 34.08
N ALA A 19 -2.49 45.14 35.35
CA ALA A 19 -2.37 44.15 36.42
C ALA A 19 -3.79 43.74 36.89
N VAL A 20 -3.94 42.52 37.41
CA VAL A 20 -5.22 42.04 37.96
C VAL A 20 -5.56 42.88 39.19
N GLY A 21 -6.74 43.50 39.19
CA GLY A 21 -7.16 44.47 40.22
C GLY A 21 -6.62 45.90 40.02
N SER A 22 -5.98 46.20 38.89
CA SER A 22 -5.50 47.55 38.58
C SER A 22 -6.63 48.49 38.20
N ARG A 23 -6.54 49.73 38.69
CA ARG A 23 -7.46 50.83 38.35
C ARG A 23 -7.08 51.51 37.02
N ASN A 24 -5.93 51.14 36.44
CA ASN A 24 -5.38 51.72 35.23
C ASN A 24 -5.33 50.68 34.10
N SER A 25 -5.90 51.02 32.93
CA SER A 25 -5.89 50.16 31.74
C SER A 25 -4.78 50.57 30.76
N LEU A 26 -4.16 49.60 30.08
CA LEU A 26 -3.19 49.88 28.99
C LEU A 26 -3.82 50.64 27.83
N ALA A 27 -5.12 50.47 27.59
CA ALA A 27 -5.84 51.17 26.52
C ALA A 27 -6.10 52.66 26.82
N GLN A 28 -5.71 53.15 28.00
CA GLN A 28 -5.94 54.54 28.43
C GLN A 28 -4.75 55.47 28.18
N GLU A 29 -3.66 54.99 27.55
CA GLU A 29 -2.54 55.77 27.00
C GLU A 29 -2.01 56.89 27.93
N GLY A 30 -1.93 56.66 29.24
CA GLY A 30 -1.32 57.60 30.18
C GLY A 30 -2.15 58.83 30.56
N ARG A 31 -3.47 58.82 30.33
CA ARG A 31 -4.38 59.88 30.80
C ARG A 31 -4.47 59.92 32.33
N ASP A 32 -4.32 61.12 32.91
CA ASP A 32 -4.41 61.34 34.36
C ASP A 32 -5.85 61.70 34.76
N GLN A 33 -6.63 60.66 35.06
CA GLN A 33 -8.05 60.76 35.39
C GLN A 33 -8.33 61.68 36.56
N LYS A 34 -7.43 61.76 37.55
CA LYS A 34 -7.66 62.59 38.74
C LYS A 34 -7.59 64.06 38.36
N ASN A 35 -6.61 64.43 37.55
CA ASN A 35 -6.45 65.80 37.04
C ASN A 35 -7.57 66.19 36.06
N GLU A 36 -8.00 65.27 35.18
CA GLU A 36 -9.14 65.52 34.28
C GLU A 36 -10.45 65.72 35.06
N TYR A 37 -10.69 64.88 36.07
CA TYR A 37 -11.85 65.00 36.95
C TYR A 37 -11.85 66.33 37.73
N GLU A 38 -10.73 66.69 38.36
CA GLU A 38 -10.62 67.93 39.11
C GLU A 38 -10.86 69.15 38.20
N ARG A 39 -10.32 69.15 36.97
CA ARG A 39 -10.57 70.20 35.98
C ARG A 39 -12.05 70.31 35.61
N LEU A 40 -12.72 69.18 35.37
CA LEU A 40 -14.12 69.17 34.96
C LEU A 40 -15.03 69.71 36.07
N VAL A 41 -14.82 69.30 37.32
CA VAL A 41 -15.61 69.80 38.46
C VAL A 41 -15.38 71.30 38.67
N VAL A 42 -14.14 71.78 38.56
CA VAL A 42 -13.82 73.21 38.68
C VAL A 42 -14.48 74.01 37.57
N GLU A 43 -14.35 73.58 36.31
CA GLU A 43 -14.88 74.29 35.15
C GLU A 43 -16.42 74.42 35.22
N GLU A 44 -17.13 73.33 35.52
CA GLU A 44 -18.59 73.36 35.62
C GLU A 44 -19.06 74.16 36.83
N SER A 45 -18.36 74.08 37.97
CA SER A 45 -18.66 74.91 39.14
C SER A 45 -18.52 76.40 38.82
N ASP A 46 -17.49 76.78 38.06
CA ASP A 46 -17.25 78.17 37.65
C ASP A 46 -18.27 78.67 36.62
N LYS A 47 -18.72 77.82 35.68
CA LYS A 47 -19.82 78.16 34.76
C LYS A 47 -21.10 78.46 35.54
N VAL A 48 -21.47 77.59 36.47
CA VAL A 48 -22.66 77.78 37.32
C VAL A 48 -22.52 79.05 38.16
N LEU A 49 -21.34 79.29 38.75
CA LEU A 49 -21.07 80.51 39.51
C LEU A 49 -21.24 81.78 38.67
N ASN A 50 -20.76 81.77 37.41
CA ASN A 50 -20.90 82.90 36.49
C ASN A 50 -22.37 83.15 36.10
N VAL A 51 -23.16 82.09 35.91
CA VAL A 51 -24.61 82.22 35.69
C VAL A 51 -25.33 82.80 36.91
N VAL A 52 -24.96 82.39 38.12
CA VAL A 52 -25.53 82.92 39.36
C VAL A 52 -25.18 84.41 39.52
N LYS A 53 -23.93 84.80 39.27
CA LYS A 53 -23.47 86.20 39.32
C LYS A 53 -24.13 87.11 38.30
N SER A 54 -24.42 86.61 37.10
CA SER A 54 -25.07 87.40 36.04
C SER A 54 -26.57 87.60 36.25
N LYS A 55 -27.24 86.68 36.96
CA LYS A 55 -28.69 86.73 37.16
C LYS A 55 -29.14 87.39 38.45
N LEU A 56 -28.28 87.49 39.47
CA LEU A 56 -28.64 88.05 40.77
C LEU A 56 -28.22 89.52 40.93
N PRO A 57 -29.07 90.38 41.53
CA PRO A 57 -28.70 91.76 41.87
C PRO A 57 -27.53 91.85 42.85
N GLN A 58 -26.78 92.94 42.78
CA GLN A 58 -25.49 93.11 43.45
C GLN A 58 -25.58 93.14 44.99
N GLU A 59 -26.72 93.58 45.53
CA GLU A 59 -27.02 93.58 46.98
C GLU A 59 -27.11 92.16 47.54
N VAL A 60 -27.78 91.25 46.81
CA VAL A 60 -27.97 89.84 47.21
C VAL A 60 -26.67 89.04 47.09
N LEU A 61 -25.83 89.37 46.11
CA LEU A 61 -24.52 88.74 45.93
C LEU A 61 -23.57 89.02 47.09
N GLN A 62 -23.63 90.21 47.69
CA GLN A 62 -22.80 90.56 48.85
C GLN A 62 -23.19 89.79 50.11
N GLU A 63 -24.49 89.57 50.34
CA GLU A 63 -24.95 88.74 51.47
C GLU A 63 -24.62 87.24 51.27
N LEU A 64 -24.65 86.76 50.03
CA LEU A 64 -24.35 85.35 49.70
C LEU A 64 -22.87 84.98 49.94
N ASP A 65 -21.96 85.93 49.81
CA ASP A 65 -20.52 85.72 50.04
C ASP A 65 -20.17 85.64 51.55
N VAL A 66 -21.01 86.22 52.43
CA VAL A 66 -20.80 86.25 53.89
C VAL A 66 -21.12 84.91 54.55
N MET A 67 -21.97 84.06 53.95
CA MET A 67 -22.46 82.82 54.56
C MET A 67 -21.60 81.57 54.21
N GLY A 68 -20.32 81.76 53.90
CA GLY A 68 -19.36 80.72 53.51
C GLY A 68 -19.36 80.47 52.00
N GLY A 69 -18.16 80.55 51.41
CA GLY A 69 -17.93 80.70 49.97
C GLY A 69 -18.84 79.88 49.07
N LEU A 70 -19.67 80.56 48.29
CA LEU A 70 -20.64 79.96 47.36
C LEU A 70 -19.99 78.94 46.40
N LYS A 71 -18.74 79.22 45.98
CA LYS A 71 -17.96 78.34 45.10
C LYS A 71 -17.70 76.97 45.72
N GLU A 72 -17.37 76.89 47.01
CA GLU A 72 -17.10 75.62 47.69
C GLU A 72 -18.36 74.78 47.87
N LYS A 73 -19.51 75.43 48.14
CA LYS A 73 -20.80 74.75 48.24
C LYS A 73 -21.25 74.18 46.90
N ILE A 74 -21.10 74.96 45.81
CA ILE A 74 -21.39 74.50 44.45
C ILE A 74 -20.44 73.35 44.07
N PHE A 75 -19.15 73.49 44.38
CA PHE A 75 -18.16 72.44 44.12
C PHE A 75 -18.51 71.13 44.83
N ASN A 76 -18.86 71.19 46.13
CA ASN A 76 -19.26 70.00 46.88
C ASN A 76 -20.57 69.39 46.36
N TYR A 77 -21.55 70.22 46.00
CA TYR A 77 -22.81 69.77 45.44
C TYR A 77 -22.62 69.07 44.08
N PHE A 78 -21.80 69.65 43.20
CA PHE A 78 -21.51 69.06 41.91
C PHE A 78 -20.70 67.78 42.05
N ASN A 79 -19.69 67.76 42.92
CA ASN A 79 -18.89 66.56 43.22
C ASN A 79 -19.77 65.41 43.71
N GLN A 80 -20.66 65.63 44.69
CA GLN A 80 -21.56 64.60 45.19
C GLN A 80 -22.52 64.08 44.11
N ASN A 81 -23.11 64.97 43.31
CA ASN A 81 -24.01 64.55 42.23
C ASN A 81 -23.28 63.80 41.11
N TYR A 82 -22.08 64.25 40.76
CA TYR A 82 -21.24 63.56 39.78
C TYR A 82 -20.87 62.17 40.28
N GLN A 83 -20.42 62.02 41.53
CA GLN A 83 -20.14 60.71 42.12
C GLN A 83 -21.38 59.80 42.13
N ASN A 84 -22.55 60.33 42.49
CA ASN A 84 -23.79 59.55 42.49
C ASN A 84 -24.18 59.08 41.07
N MET A 85 -24.07 59.95 40.07
CA MET A 85 -24.34 59.61 38.67
C MET A 85 -23.32 58.61 38.13
N PHE A 86 -22.04 58.80 38.45
CA PHE A 86 -20.97 57.92 38.03
C PHE A 86 -21.12 56.53 38.65
N ASN A 87 -21.43 56.43 39.94
CA ASN A 87 -21.69 55.16 40.61
C ASN A 87 -22.89 54.43 39.98
N ARG A 88 -23.97 55.14 39.64
CA ARG A 88 -25.12 54.54 38.92
C ARG A 88 -24.70 54.02 37.54
N TYR A 89 -23.97 54.83 36.77
CA TYR A 89 -23.50 54.44 35.46
C TYR A 89 -22.59 53.20 35.52
N ILE A 90 -21.62 53.17 36.43
CA ILE A 90 -20.74 52.02 36.62
C ILE A 90 -21.53 50.77 36.99
N VAL A 91 -22.44 50.84 37.97
CA VAL A 91 -23.26 49.69 38.37
C VAL A 91 -24.12 49.18 37.21
N THR A 92 -24.73 50.06 36.42
CA THR A 92 -25.50 49.65 35.23
C THR A 92 -24.61 49.01 34.17
N THR A 93 -23.42 49.56 33.94
CA THR A 93 -22.48 49.05 32.94
C THR A 93 -21.90 47.70 33.35
N GLU A 94 -21.57 47.54 34.63
CA GLU A 94 -21.13 46.26 35.20
C GLU A 94 -22.23 45.21 35.11
N ASP A 95 -23.48 45.54 35.46
CA ASP A 95 -24.60 44.59 35.36
C ASP A 95 -24.87 44.15 33.91
N GLU A 96 -24.86 45.10 32.95
CA GLU A 96 -24.97 44.80 31.52
C GLU A 96 -23.80 43.95 31.00
N MET A 97 -22.57 44.23 31.43
CA MET A 97 -21.41 43.42 31.06
C MET A 97 -21.47 42.02 31.67
N VAL A 98 -21.87 41.88 32.94
CA VAL A 98 -22.03 40.58 33.60
C VAL A 98 -23.10 39.75 32.91
N LYS A 99 -24.24 40.34 32.52
CA LYS A 99 -25.28 39.64 31.75
C LYS A 99 -24.75 39.14 30.41
N LYS A 100 -24.03 40.00 29.66
CA LYS A 100 -23.46 39.63 28.35
C LYS A 100 -22.35 38.59 28.46
N ILE A 101 -21.47 38.70 29.46
CA ILE A 101 -20.39 37.74 29.70
C ILE A 101 -20.97 36.40 30.13
N ARG A 102 -21.96 36.37 31.04
CA ARG A 102 -22.63 35.12 31.43
C ARG A 102 -23.28 34.43 30.23
N GLN A 103 -24.05 35.16 29.42
CA GLN A 103 -24.64 34.60 28.20
C GLN A 103 -23.60 34.10 27.20
N PHE A 104 -22.45 34.80 27.09
CA PHE A 104 -21.36 34.36 26.23
C PHE A 104 -20.69 33.08 26.75
N VAL A 105 -20.44 33.00 28.06
CA VAL A 105 -19.90 31.80 28.72
C VAL A 105 -20.86 30.63 28.56
N ASP A 106 -22.15 30.82 28.83
CA ASP A 106 -23.17 29.77 28.66
C ASP A 106 -23.22 29.28 27.21
N LYS A 107 -23.07 30.18 26.23
CA LYS A 107 -23.05 29.85 24.79
C LYS A 107 -21.78 29.13 24.36
N GLU A 108 -20.63 29.48 24.92
CA GLU A 108 -19.37 28.78 24.65
C GLU A 108 -19.31 27.42 25.38
N GLU A 109 -19.84 27.32 26.59
CA GLU A 109 -19.98 26.06 27.31
C GLU A 109 -20.96 25.11 26.60
N THR A 110 -22.11 25.59 26.12
CA THR A 110 -23.02 24.77 25.30
C THR A 110 -22.39 24.35 23.98
N LYS A 111 -21.64 25.21 23.30
CA LYS A 111 -20.87 24.81 22.10
C LYS A 111 -19.82 23.75 22.40
N ASN A 112 -19.10 23.88 23.51
CA ASN A 112 -18.09 22.90 23.92
C ASN A 112 -18.73 21.58 24.34
N LEU A 113 -19.85 21.60 25.09
CA LEU A 113 -20.61 20.39 25.40
C LEU A 113 -21.11 19.72 24.11
N ALA A 114 -21.66 20.49 23.17
CA ALA A 114 -22.17 20.00 21.89
C ALA A 114 -21.09 19.45 20.93
N ARG A 115 -19.80 19.61 21.23
CA ARG A 115 -18.72 18.91 20.52
C ARG A 115 -18.58 17.45 20.96
N TYR A 116 -19.06 17.11 22.15
CA TYR A 116 -18.90 15.78 22.74
C TYR A 116 -20.22 15.01 22.83
N THR A 117 -21.37 15.67 22.67
CA THR A 117 -22.68 15.02 22.54
C THR A 117 -22.99 14.76 21.05
N PRO A 118 -23.33 13.53 20.64
CA PRO A 118 -23.77 13.27 19.27
C PRO A 118 -25.07 14.05 19.01
N LYS A 119 -25.07 14.93 17.99
CA LYS A 119 -26.27 15.68 17.58
C LYS A 119 -27.25 14.77 16.87
N GLU A 120 -28.54 14.92 17.15
CA GLU A 120 -29.60 14.27 16.37
C GLU A 120 -29.68 14.90 14.97
N MET A 121 -29.77 14.04 13.95
CA MET A 121 -29.63 14.41 12.53
C MET A 121 -30.60 15.50 12.06
N ALA A 122 -31.78 15.59 12.68
CA ALA A 122 -32.78 16.61 12.38
C ALA A 122 -32.25 18.03 12.60
N GLU A 123 -31.40 18.22 13.62
CA GLU A 123 -30.90 19.54 14.03
C GLU A 123 -29.76 20.04 13.10
N LEU A 124 -28.97 19.11 12.54
CA LEU A 124 -27.96 19.42 11.54
C LEU A 124 -28.59 19.76 10.18
N LEU A 125 -29.65 19.06 9.79
CA LEU A 125 -30.40 19.31 8.56
C LEU A 125 -31.14 20.65 8.60
N ASP A 126 -31.69 21.01 9.75
CA ASP A 126 -32.37 22.29 9.94
C ASP A 126 -31.39 23.48 9.88
N GLN A 127 -30.18 23.33 10.43
CA GLN A 127 -29.13 24.38 10.39
C GLN A 127 -28.52 24.61 9.00
N ILE A 128 -28.50 23.60 8.12
CA ILE A 128 -27.83 23.69 6.81
C ILE A 128 -28.77 24.18 5.69
N GLY A 129 -30.10 24.02 5.84
CA GLY A 129 -31.02 24.56 4.84
C GLY A 129 -32.51 24.34 5.06
N GLY A 130 -32.93 23.82 6.22
CA GLY A 130 -34.32 23.46 6.49
C GLY A 130 -34.73 22.15 5.80
N ALA A 131 -35.53 21.33 6.50
CA ALA A 131 -35.94 20.01 6.05
C ALA A 131 -36.64 19.98 4.67
N ASP A 132 -37.24 21.10 4.25
CA ASP A 132 -38.00 21.22 3.00
C ASP A 132 -37.13 21.44 1.74
N LYS A 133 -35.83 21.77 1.88
CA LYS A 133 -34.96 22.05 0.71
C LYS A 133 -34.16 20.85 0.21
N PHE A 134 -34.19 19.73 0.91
CA PHE A 134 -33.42 18.55 0.56
C PHE A 134 -34.34 17.38 0.23
N ASN A 135 -34.24 16.83 -0.99
CA ASN A 135 -34.87 15.56 -1.33
C ASN A 135 -34.29 14.49 -0.40
N THR A 136 -35.11 14.00 0.52
CA THR A 136 -34.74 13.04 1.59
C THR A 136 -34.00 11.82 1.05
N GLY A 137 -34.35 11.34 -0.15
CA GLY A 137 -33.68 10.17 -0.76
C GLY A 137 -32.21 10.37 -1.17
N GLU A 138 -31.80 11.56 -1.62
CA GLU A 138 -30.39 11.83 -1.98
C GLU A 138 -29.54 12.03 -0.72
N VAL A 139 -30.12 12.68 0.29
CA VAL A 139 -29.49 12.88 1.59
C VAL A 139 -29.36 11.55 2.34
N GLU A 140 -30.38 10.70 2.32
CA GLU A 140 -30.32 9.35 2.89
C GLU A 140 -29.28 8.48 2.19
N LYS A 141 -29.20 8.50 0.85
CA LYS A 141 -28.12 7.81 0.12
C LYS A 141 -26.75 8.35 0.50
N SER A 142 -26.59 9.67 0.63
CA SER A 142 -25.34 10.29 1.06
C SER A 142 -24.98 9.94 2.51
N ILE A 143 -25.95 9.90 3.42
CA ILE A 143 -25.77 9.48 4.82
C ILE A 143 -25.38 8.01 4.90
N VAL A 144 -26.07 7.13 4.19
CA VAL A 144 -25.75 5.69 4.14
C VAL A 144 -24.34 5.48 3.57
N ASN A 145 -23.95 6.24 2.55
CA ASN A 145 -22.59 6.19 2.00
C ASN A 145 -21.55 6.72 3.00
N MET A 146 -21.81 7.83 3.69
CA MET A 146 -20.91 8.37 4.71
C MET A 146 -20.77 7.43 5.90
N TYR A 147 -21.88 6.87 6.40
CA TYR A 147 -21.87 5.93 7.52
C TYR A 147 -21.22 4.60 7.11
N GLY A 148 -21.47 4.12 5.90
CA GLY A 148 -20.80 2.96 5.33
C GLY A 148 -19.29 3.15 5.19
N HIS A 149 -18.85 4.32 4.73
CA HIS A 149 -17.43 4.66 4.68
C HIS A 149 -16.79 4.75 6.07
N LEU A 150 -17.47 5.39 7.03
CA LEU A 150 -16.96 5.63 8.38
C LEU A 150 -16.92 4.32 9.18
N GLN A 151 -17.98 3.51 9.10
CA GLN A 151 -18.01 2.15 9.65
C GLN A 151 -16.96 1.26 9.00
N GLY A 152 -16.76 1.36 7.68
CA GLY A 152 -15.69 0.68 6.98
C GLY A 152 -14.29 1.12 7.43
N HIS A 153 -14.09 2.40 7.77
CA HIS A 153 -12.83 2.88 8.36
C HIS A 153 -12.61 2.36 9.78
N ILE A 154 -13.65 2.37 10.63
CA ILE A 154 -13.58 1.83 11.98
C ILE A 154 -13.30 0.33 11.95
N GLN A 155 -14.02 -0.42 11.11
CA GLN A 155 -13.83 -1.86 10.97
C GLN A 155 -12.42 -2.20 10.44
N ARG A 156 -11.90 -1.40 9.51
CA ARG A 156 -10.49 -1.51 9.07
C ARG A 156 -9.52 -1.26 10.23
N GLY A 157 -9.71 -0.18 11.00
CA GLY A 157 -8.86 0.14 12.13
C GLY A 157 -8.87 -0.93 13.23
N VAL A 158 -10.04 -1.51 13.53
CA VAL A 158 -10.16 -2.62 14.51
C VAL A 158 -9.46 -3.88 14.00
N ASN A 159 -9.66 -4.25 12.74
CA ASN A 159 -8.99 -5.42 12.14
C ASN A 159 -7.46 -5.24 12.08
N ASP A 160 -6.97 -4.05 11.75
CA ASP A 160 -5.54 -3.75 11.76
C ASP A 160 -4.96 -3.87 13.18
N LEU A 161 -5.66 -3.34 14.18
CA LEU A 161 -5.26 -3.44 15.59
C LEU A 161 -5.24 -4.89 16.10
N GLU A 162 -6.23 -5.70 15.74
CA GLU A 162 -6.24 -7.13 16.06
C GLU A 162 -5.09 -7.88 15.38
N ASN A 163 -4.81 -7.56 14.11
CA ASN A 163 -3.71 -8.16 13.36
C ASN A 163 -2.34 -7.77 13.93
N GLU A 164 -2.12 -6.49 14.25
CA GLU A 164 -0.89 -6.02 14.91
C GLU A 164 -0.70 -6.69 16.27
N THR A 165 -1.77 -6.75 17.07
CA THR A 165 -1.74 -7.41 18.38
C THR A 165 -1.40 -8.90 18.25
N ASN A 166 -2.00 -9.59 17.28
CA ASN A 166 -1.70 -10.99 16.99
C ASN A 166 -0.28 -11.22 16.46
N SER A 167 0.24 -10.34 15.61
CA SER A 167 1.63 -10.40 15.13
C SER A 167 2.62 -10.19 16.27
N LEU A 168 2.33 -9.24 17.15
CA LEU A 168 3.17 -8.91 18.31
C LEU A 168 3.17 -10.04 19.33
N LEU A 169 1.99 -10.65 19.59
CA LEU A 169 1.84 -11.84 20.45
C LEU A 169 2.56 -13.07 19.89
N ARG A 170 2.56 -13.26 18.56
CA ARG A 170 3.24 -14.39 17.90
C ARG A 170 4.75 -14.15 17.72
N GLN A 171 5.25 -12.93 17.98
CA GLN A 171 6.62 -12.49 17.67
C GLN A 171 7.06 -12.81 16.23
N LYS A 172 6.11 -13.06 15.33
CA LYS A 172 6.37 -13.35 13.92
C LYS A 172 6.18 -12.07 13.13
N THR A 173 7.28 -11.60 12.57
CA THR A 173 7.26 -10.62 11.49
C THR A 173 6.84 -11.35 10.22
N ASP A 174 5.54 -11.54 10.04
CA ASP A 174 5.00 -12.20 8.86
C ASP A 174 4.71 -11.19 7.74
N VAL A 175 4.81 -11.67 6.50
CA VAL A 175 4.53 -10.91 5.26
C VAL A 175 3.10 -10.34 5.25
N GLY A 176 2.16 -11.00 5.94
CA GLY A 176 0.77 -10.54 6.08
C GLY A 176 0.59 -9.26 6.90
N ALA A 177 1.63 -8.78 7.60
CA ALA A 177 1.61 -7.46 8.24
C ALA A 177 1.85 -6.32 7.25
N PHE A 178 2.37 -6.59 6.04
CA PHE A 178 2.80 -5.56 5.09
C PHE A 178 1.76 -5.29 4.01
N ILE A 179 1.16 -6.34 3.48
CA ILE A 179 0.17 -6.27 2.40
C ILE A 179 -1.09 -6.97 2.87
N ARG A 180 -2.22 -6.27 2.80
CA ARG A 180 -3.52 -6.83 3.16
C ARG A 180 -3.89 -7.97 2.21
N GLY A 181 -4.53 -9.02 2.75
CA GLY A 181 -4.63 -10.35 2.13
C GLY A 181 -5.17 -10.43 0.69
N GLU A 182 -5.91 -9.44 0.20
CA GLU A 182 -6.40 -9.41 -1.19
C GLU A 182 -5.25 -9.25 -2.22
N ASN A 183 -4.18 -8.52 -1.88
CA ASN A 183 -3.06 -8.27 -2.79
C ASN A 183 -1.80 -9.09 -2.46
N ALA A 184 -1.87 -10.01 -1.49
CA ALA A 184 -0.70 -10.78 -1.05
C ALA A 184 -0.12 -11.69 -2.14
N TYR A 185 -0.93 -12.09 -3.15
CA TYR A 185 -0.49 -12.91 -4.27
C TYR A 185 0.55 -12.21 -5.16
N SER A 186 0.60 -10.87 -5.14
CA SER A 186 1.55 -10.08 -5.92
C SER A 186 2.97 -10.09 -5.32
N VAL A 187 3.16 -10.60 -4.09
CA VAL A 187 4.48 -10.66 -3.46
C VAL A 187 5.32 -11.77 -4.09
N VAL A 188 6.42 -11.38 -4.74
CA VAL A 188 7.38 -12.33 -5.33
C VAL A 188 8.43 -12.75 -4.32
N LYS A 189 8.91 -11.79 -3.51
CA LYS A 189 9.96 -12.04 -2.53
C LYS A 189 9.79 -11.13 -1.33
N CYS A 190 9.84 -11.73 -0.13
CA CYS A 190 10.02 -11.01 1.11
C CYS A 190 11.12 -11.71 1.90
N SER A 191 12.23 -11.02 2.18
CA SER A 191 13.34 -11.58 2.95
C SER A 191 13.80 -10.62 4.02
N PHE A 192 13.86 -11.13 5.26
CA PHE A 192 14.42 -10.44 6.42
C PHE A 192 15.83 -10.95 6.65
N ASN A 193 16.82 -10.07 6.50
CA ASN A 193 18.21 -10.37 6.78
C ASN A 193 18.73 -9.45 7.89
N ASP A 194 19.68 -9.94 8.66
CA ASP A 194 20.42 -9.10 9.58
C ASP A 194 21.33 -8.15 8.80
N ASN A 195 21.43 -6.89 9.24
CA ASN A 195 22.28 -5.91 8.57
C ASN A 195 23.77 -6.31 8.69
N GLU A 196 24.54 -6.17 7.61
CA GLU A 196 25.97 -6.57 7.54
C GLU A 196 26.80 -5.85 8.61
N PHE A 197 26.52 -4.58 8.88
CA PHE A 197 27.29 -3.76 9.83
C PHE A 197 26.77 -3.86 11.27
N LYS A 198 25.45 -4.00 11.46
CA LYS A 198 24.78 -3.91 12.77
C LYS A 198 23.72 -5.01 12.94
N PRO A 199 24.10 -6.30 12.95
CA PRO A 199 23.15 -7.41 12.91
C PRO A 199 22.29 -7.53 14.18
N LYS A 200 22.79 -7.08 15.34
CA LYS A 200 22.06 -7.17 16.62
C LYS A 200 20.89 -6.19 16.73
N THR A 201 20.99 -5.01 16.13
CA THR A 201 20.06 -3.90 16.34
C THR A 201 19.23 -3.57 15.11
N VAL A 202 19.75 -3.85 13.91
CA VAL A 202 19.16 -3.45 12.63
C VAL A 202 18.91 -4.68 11.76
N PHE A 203 17.81 -4.67 11.04
CA PHE A 203 17.49 -5.67 10.01
C PHE A 203 17.21 -4.96 8.68
N SER A 204 17.52 -5.67 7.60
CA SER A 204 17.28 -5.27 6.23
C SER A 204 16.18 -6.15 5.64
N VAL A 205 15.13 -5.54 5.12
CA VAL A 205 14.01 -6.19 4.46
C VAL A 205 14.08 -5.90 2.98
N LYS A 206 14.01 -6.94 2.16
CA LYS A 206 13.68 -6.81 0.74
C LYS A 206 12.25 -7.23 0.53
N LEU A 207 11.46 -6.36 -0.07
CA LEU A 207 10.10 -6.66 -0.46
C LEU A 207 9.94 -6.35 -1.95
N SER A 208 9.67 -7.39 -2.73
CA SER A 208 9.50 -7.28 -4.17
C SER A 208 8.10 -7.73 -4.55
N ILE A 209 7.36 -6.82 -5.17
CA ILE A 209 5.96 -6.98 -5.54
C ILE A 209 5.84 -6.89 -7.06
N ASN A 210 5.20 -7.88 -7.68
CA ASN A 210 4.96 -7.92 -9.12
C ASN A 210 3.47 -7.74 -9.41
N ILE A 211 3.14 -6.62 -10.03
CA ILE A 211 1.79 -6.31 -10.48
C ILE A 211 1.70 -6.70 -11.96
N LEU A 212 0.76 -7.56 -12.31
CA LEU A 212 0.63 -8.07 -13.67
C LEU A 212 0.13 -6.97 -14.61
N ASP A 213 0.56 -7.03 -15.87
CA ASP A 213 0.11 -6.08 -16.89
C ASP A 213 -1.42 -6.08 -17.06
N SER A 214 -2.05 -7.25 -16.94
CA SER A 214 -3.52 -7.40 -16.96
C SER A 214 -4.25 -6.75 -15.79
N GLU A 215 -3.55 -6.53 -14.67
CA GLU A 215 -4.13 -5.96 -13.45
C GLU A 215 -3.97 -4.44 -13.38
N LEU A 216 -3.11 -3.86 -14.21
CA LEU A 216 -2.86 -2.43 -14.22
C LEU A 216 -4.13 -1.66 -14.62
N ILE A 217 -4.45 -0.62 -13.86
CA ILE A 217 -5.55 0.30 -14.19
C ILE A 217 -5.28 0.99 -15.52
N SER A 218 -4.05 1.47 -15.70
CA SER A 218 -3.56 2.08 -16.94
C SER A 218 -2.48 1.20 -17.55
N PRO A 219 -2.62 0.75 -18.81
CA PRO A 219 -1.61 -0.08 -19.45
C PRO A 219 -0.30 0.70 -19.63
N ILE A 220 0.82 0.01 -19.45
CA ILE A 220 2.15 0.58 -19.56
C ILE A 220 2.82 0.03 -20.81
N PHE A 221 3.23 0.93 -21.71
CA PHE A 221 3.92 0.53 -22.92
C PHE A 221 5.43 0.76 -22.81
N GLN A 222 6.20 -0.21 -23.31
CA GLN A 222 7.64 -0.05 -23.47
C GLN A 222 7.96 1.08 -24.46
N TYR A 223 9.05 1.82 -24.24
CA TYR A 223 9.40 2.94 -25.11
C TYR A 223 9.56 2.54 -26.59
N GLN A 224 10.07 1.34 -26.83
CA GLN A 224 10.30 0.79 -28.17
C GLN A 224 9.03 0.22 -28.85
N SER A 225 7.85 0.29 -28.20
CA SER A 225 6.62 -0.19 -28.81
C SER A 225 6.30 0.57 -30.10
N THR A 226 5.94 -0.18 -31.15
CA THR A 226 5.55 0.41 -32.42
C THR A 226 4.24 1.16 -32.28
N VAL A 227 4.09 2.24 -33.03
CA VAL A 227 2.85 3.02 -33.07
C VAL A 227 1.68 2.16 -33.54
N GLU A 228 1.93 1.23 -34.45
CA GLU A 228 0.95 0.23 -34.88
C GLU A 228 0.35 -0.55 -33.71
N SER A 229 1.18 -1.05 -32.80
CA SER A 229 0.70 -1.80 -31.64
C SER A 229 -0.13 -0.92 -30.70
N LEU A 230 0.25 0.35 -30.54
CA LEU A 230 -0.48 1.31 -29.71
C LEU A 230 -1.86 1.62 -30.30
N ILE A 231 -1.94 1.84 -31.60
CA ILE A 231 -3.19 2.16 -32.28
C ILE A 231 -4.11 0.95 -32.32
N LYS A 232 -3.57 -0.26 -32.58
CA LYS A 232 -4.37 -1.50 -32.50
C LYS A 232 -5.00 -1.67 -31.12
N ASP A 233 -4.22 -1.49 -30.05
CA ASP A 233 -4.74 -1.59 -28.68
C ASP A 233 -5.83 -0.54 -28.39
N GLN A 234 -5.65 0.69 -28.88
CA GLN A 234 -6.64 1.76 -28.71
C GLN A 234 -7.95 1.49 -29.50
N ILE A 235 -7.85 0.97 -30.72
CA ILE A 235 -9.01 0.54 -31.50
C ILE A 235 -9.71 -0.63 -30.81
N SER A 236 -8.96 -1.62 -30.32
CA SER A 236 -9.53 -2.74 -29.57
C SER A 236 -10.32 -2.27 -28.35
N LYS A 237 -9.80 -1.32 -27.57
CA LYS A 237 -10.55 -0.72 -26.44
C LYS A 237 -11.81 -0.01 -26.90
N THR A 238 -11.72 0.77 -27.97
CA THR A 238 -12.89 1.50 -28.51
C THR A 238 -13.98 0.54 -28.97
N ILE A 239 -13.61 -0.56 -29.63
CA ILE A 239 -14.56 -1.61 -30.03
C ILE A 239 -15.19 -2.29 -28.80
N ILE A 240 -14.39 -2.62 -27.78
CA ILE A 240 -14.90 -3.21 -26.54
C ILE A 240 -15.88 -2.24 -25.84
N ASP A 241 -15.55 -0.95 -25.76
CA ASP A 241 -16.42 0.06 -25.16
C ASP A 241 -17.73 0.24 -25.93
N MET A 242 -17.70 0.13 -27.27
CA MET A 242 -18.91 0.14 -28.10
C MET A 242 -19.78 -1.09 -27.86
N ILE A 243 -19.18 -2.28 -27.83
CA ILE A 243 -19.86 -3.54 -27.52
C ILE A 243 -20.47 -3.49 -26.11
N ASP A 244 -19.74 -2.95 -25.13
CA ASP A 244 -20.22 -2.84 -23.75
C ASP A 244 -21.42 -1.90 -23.64
N ARG A 245 -21.43 -0.77 -24.38
CA ARG A 245 -22.61 0.11 -24.45
C ARG A 245 -23.80 -0.54 -25.13
N GLU A 246 -23.58 -1.25 -26.22
CA GLU A 246 -24.67 -1.99 -26.89
C GLU A 246 -25.28 -3.04 -25.98
N ILE A 247 -24.46 -3.69 -25.16
CA ILE A 247 -24.93 -4.67 -24.19
C ILE A 247 -25.67 -4.03 -23.03
N GLU A 248 -25.21 -2.87 -22.55
CA GLU A 248 -25.94 -2.08 -21.54
C GLU A 248 -27.33 -1.70 -22.07
N THR A 249 -27.42 -1.20 -23.31
CA THR A 249 -28.72 -0.90 -23.93
C THR A 249 -29.59 -2.14 -24.13
N TYR A 250 -28.98 -3.30 -24.39
CA TYR A 250 -29.68 -4.57 -24.52
C TYR A 250 -30.18 -5.07 -23.15
N GLN A 251 -29.42 -4.87 -22.08
CA GLN A 251 -29.87 -5.16 -20.72
C GLN A 251 -31.03 -4.26 -20.31
N ASP A 252 -30.95 -2.96 -20.57
CA ASP A 252 -32.03 -2.02 -20.30
C ASP A 252 -33.33 -2.43 -21.02
N GLN A 253 -33.24 -2.85 -22.28
CA GLN A 253 -34.38 -3.38 -23.03
C GLN A 253 -34.96 -4.66 -22.42
N LEU A 254 -34.11 -5.58 -21.93
CA LEU A 254 -34.58 -6.80 -21.26
C LEU A 254 -35.31 -6.49 -19.94
N VAL A 255 -34.82 -5.50 -19.18
CA VAL A 255 -35.45 -5.03 -17.95
C VAL A 255 -36.80 -4.36 -18.24
N ASP A 256 -36.87 -3.51 -19.28
CA ASP A 256 -38.11 -2.87 -19.73
C ASP A 256 -39.15 -3.90 -20.24
N GLU A 257 -38.69 -4.99 -20.85
CA GLU A 257 -39.52 -6.13 -21.25
C GLU A 257 -39.92 -7.05 -20.07
N GLY A 258 -39.44 -6.77 -18.85
CA GLY A 258 -39.73 -7.55 -17.64
C GLY A 258 -39.04 -8.91 -17.58
N LYS A 259 -37.96 -9.11 -18.35
CA LYS A 259 -37.13 -10.32 -18.33
C LYS A 259 -36.03 -10.19 -17.28
N GLU A 260 -35.51 -11.33 -16.83
CA GLU A 260 -34.39 -11.35 -15.89
C GLU A 260 -33.11 -10.78 -16.52
N GLU A 261 -32.33 -10.05 -15.72
CA GLU A 261 -31.01 -9.55 -16.13
C GLU A 261 -30.08 -10.70 -16.52
N LEU A 262 -29.29 -10.48 -17.57
CA LEU A 262 -28.31 -11.45 -18.06
C LEU A 262 -27.27 -11.78 -16.97
N THR A 263 -26.95 -13.06 -16.82
CA THR A 263 -25.87 -13.49 -15.93
C THR A 263 -24.48 -13.13 -16.49
N ASP A 264 -23.47 -13.00 -15.62
CA ASP A 264 -22.08 -12.66 -16.02
C ASP A 264 -21.54 -13.56 -17.15
N THR A 265 -21.92 -14.84 -17.17
CA THR A 265 -21.58 -15.80 -18.24
C THR A 265 -22.29 -15.51 -19.56
N GLU A 266 -23.57 -15.15 -19.52
CA GLU A 266 -24.36 -14.82 -20.71
C GLU A 266 -23.92 -13.49 -21.32
N LEU A 267 -23.59 -12.52 -20.47
CA LEU A 267 -22.95 -11.27 -20.88
C LEU A 267 -21.67 -11.53 -21.67
N MET A 268 -20.83 -12.46 -21.23
CA MET A 268 -19.63 -12.84 -21.98
C MET A 268 -19.94 -13.43 -23.36
N PHE A 269 -20.95 -14.29 -23.48
CA PHE A 269 -21.34 -14.85 -24.77
C PHE A 269 -21.95 -13.80 -25.70
N GLU A 270 -22.74 -12.87 -25.16
CA GLU A 270 -23.31 -11.75 -25.90
C GLU A 270 -22.25 -10.75 -26.38
N ARG A 271 -21.18 -10.54 -25.60
CA ARG A 271 -19.98 -9.81 -26.05
C ARG A 271 -19.32 -10.51 -27.23
N ILE A 272 -19.06 -11.80 -27.10
CA ILE A 272 -18.38 -12.58 -28.15
C ILE A 272 -19.19 -12.61 -29.45
N LYS A 273 -20.52 -12.67 -29.39
CA LYS A 273 -21.39 -12.65 -30.59
C LYS A 273 -21.30 -11.36 -31.40
N ARG A 274 -21.04 -10.22 -30.75
CA ARG A 274 -20.97 -8.90 -31.40
C ARG A 274 -19.57 -8.59 -31.96
N VAL A 275 -18.50 -9.24 -31.48
CA VAL A 275 -17.12 -9.03 -31.99
C VAL A 275 -17.00 -9.20 -33.52
N PRO A 276 -17.57 -10.24 -34.17
CA PRO A 276 -17.54 -10.41 -35.62
C PRO A 276 -18.21 -9.29 -36.44
N GLU A 277 -18.99 -8.41 -35.81
CA GLU A 277 -19.58 -7.25 -36.48
C GLU A 277 -18.54 -6.16 -36.73
N PHE A 278 -17.49 -6.12 -35.91
CA PHE A 278 -16.42 -5.12 -35.95
C PHE A 278 -15.07 -5.67 -36.46
N THR A 279 -14.93 -6.98 -36.61
CA THR A 279 -13.70 -7.64 -37.09
C THR A 279 -13.96 -8.49 -38.32
N ASP A 280 -13.09 -8.40 -39.32
CA ASP A 280 -13.14 -9.20 -40.54
C ASP A 280 -11.74 -9.76 -40.86
N ASP A 281 -11.69 -10.98 -41.38
CA ASP A 281 -10.46 -11.74 -41.64
C ASP A 281 -9.84 -11.39 -43.00
N ASP A 282 -10.59 -10.76 -43.90
CA ASP A 282 -10.10 -10.35 -45.21
C ASP A 282 -9.20 -9.10 -45.10
N LYS A 283 -7.89 -9.31 -45.22
CA LYS A 283 -6.87 -8.24 -45.14
C LYS A 283 -6.72 -7.48 -46.45
N ASP A 284 -7.13 -8.09 -47.56
CA ASP A 284 -6.81 -7.62 -48.91
C ASP A 284 -7.90 -6.71 -49.47
N SER A 285 -9.16 -6.91 -49.06
CA SER A 285 -10.30 -6.05 -49.39
C SER A 285 -10.25 -4.68 -48.68
N ASP A 286 -10.33 -3.59 -49.44
CA ASP A 286 -10.36 -2.21 -48.93
C ASP A 286 -11.68 -1.88 -48.20
N ASP A 287 -12.75 -2.63 -48.52
CA ASP A 287 -14.09 -2.55 -47.88
C ASP A 287 -14.22 -3.47 -46.64
N SER A 288 -13.14 -4.11 -46.20
CA SER A 288 -13.13 -4.97 -45.02
C SER A 288 -13.58 -4.20 -43.77
N ARG A 289 -14.43 -4.82 -42.94
CA ARG A 289 -14.93 -4.18 -41.70
C ARG A 289 -13.81 -3.82 -40.73
N ARG A 290 -12.63 -4.44 -40.89
CA ARG A 290 -11.39 -4.12 -40.18
C ARG A 290 -10.90 -2.69 -40.44
N TYR A 291 -11.21 -2.10 -41.59
CA TYR A 291 -10.79 -0.74 -41.98
C TYR A 291 -11.85 0.33 -41.69
N THR A 292 -12.97 -0.02 -41.07
CA THR A 292 -14.04 0.93 -40.67
C THR A 292 -13.50 2.06 -39.78
N PHE A 293 -12.52 1.75 -38.90
CA PHE A 293 -11.91 2.71 -37.98
C PHE A 293 -10.61 3.35 -38.50
N MET A 294 -9.93 2.71 -39.46
CA MET A 294 -8.70 3.23 -40.07
C MET A 294 -8.55 2.68 -41.49
N ALA A 295 -8.35 3.57 -42.46
CA ALA A 295 -8.12 3.19 -43.85
C ALA A 295 -6.84 2.36 -44.03
N LYS A 296 -6.87 1.37 -44.94
CA LYS A 296 -5.76 0.46 -45.25
C LYS A 296 -4.45 1.19 -45.57
N GLY A 297 -4.52 2.20 -46.44
CA GLY A 297 -3.34 3.00 -46.82
C GLY A 297 -2.72 3.81 -45.67
N LEU A 298 -3.44 4.02 -44.57
CA LEU A 298 -2.91 4.67 -43.37
C LEU A 298 -2.24 3.64 -42.44
N ILE A 299 -2.79 2.44 -42.33
CA ILE A 299 -2.20 1.31 -41.59
C ILE A 299 -0.87 0.87 -42.20
N GLU A 300 -0.82 0.68 -43.52
CA GLU A 300 0.41 0.30 -44.24
C GLU A 300 1.52 1.34 -44.08
N LYS A 301 1.16 2.63 -43.99
CA LYS A 301 2.12 3.71 -43.75
C LYS A 301 2.59 3.80 -42.30
N ILE A 302 1.82 3.29 -41.33
CA ILE A 302 2.16 3.25 -39.91
C ILE A 302 3.02 2.03 -39.55
N GLU A 303 2.94 0.96 -40.34
CA GLU A 303 3.64 -0.29 -40.07
C GLU A 303 5.14 -0.06 -39.88
N GLY A 304 5.68 -0.58 -38.79
CA GLY A 304 7.10 -0.42 -38.41
C GLY A 304 7.48 0.91 -37.77
N LEU A 305 6.58 1.89 -37.64
CA LEU A 305 6.92 3.19 -37.05
C LEU A 305 7.25 3.07 -35.55
N ARG A 306 8.48 3.41 -35.18
CA ARG A 306 9.00 3.40 -33.80
C ARG A 306 8.88 4.78 -33.15
N ALA A 307 9.42 4.92 -31.93
CA ALA A 307 9.45 6.20 -31.23
C ALA A 307 10.28 7.28 -31.94
N GLU A 308 11.34 6.86 -32.62
CA GLU A 308 12.19 7.69 -33.46
C GLU A 308 11.91 7.34 -34.93
N ILE A 309 11.88 8.36 -35.79
CA ILE A 309 11.71 8.18 -37.23
C ILE A 309 13.11 8.31 -37.82
N ASP A 310 13.56 7.28 -38.53
CA ASP A 310 14.83 7.33 -39.25
C ASP A 310 14.72 8.33 -40.41
N LEU A 311 15.81 9.03 -40.73
CA LEU A 311 15.82 10.09 -41.76
C LEU A 311 15.41 9.57 -43.16
N GLU A 312 15.56 8.27 -43.39
CA GLU A 312 15.20 7.58 -44.64
C GLU A 312 13.69 7.26 -44.73
N ASP A 313 12.98 7.25 -43.59
CA ASP A 313 11.57 6.87 -43.46
C ASP A 313 10.59 8.06 -43.50
N ILE A 314 11.11 9.25 -43.78
CA ILE A 314 10.34 10.51 -43.84
C ILE A 314 9.49 10.52 -45.12
N ASP A 315 8.17 10.39 -44.96
CA ASP A 315 7.20 10.45 -46.04
C ASP A 315 7.08 11.89 -46.57
N PRO A 316 7.15 12.15 -47.90
CA PRO A 316 6.88 13.45 -48.51
C PRO A 316 5.55 14.11 -48.10
N LEU A 317 4.56 13.31 -47.68
CA LEU A 317 3.24 13.77 -47.22
C LEU A 317 3.16 14.03 -45.70
N ASN A 318 4.26 13.85 -44.95
CA ASN A 318 4.35 14.02 -43.49
C ASN A 318 3.28 13.29 -42.66
N ILE A 319 2.64 12.26 -43.23
CA ILE A 319 1.55 11.51 -42.56
C ILE A 319 2.09 10.81 -41.30
N ARG A 320 3.26 10.17 -41.42
CA ARG A 320 3.98 9.51 -40.32
C ARG A 320 4.30 10.48 -39.18
N GLU A 321 4.78 11.68 -39.51
CA GLU A 321 5.13 12.71 -38.52
C GLU A 321 3.89 13.27 -37.81
N ASN A 322 2.80 13.49 -38.55
CA ASN A 322 1.57 14.01 -37.98
C ASN A 322 0.92 13.00 -37.02
N ILE A 323 0.90 11.71 -37.37
CA ILE A 323 0.39 10.65 -36.49
C ILE A 323 1.27 10.53 -35.24
N LYS A 324 2.59 10.57 -35.40
CA LYS A 324 3.51 10.61 -34.24
C LYS A 324 3.23 11.82 -33.35
N ARG A 325 3.08 13.01 -33.93
CA ARG A 325 2.79 14.25 -33.19
C ARG A 325 1.49 14.11 -32.39
N ILE A 326 0.45 13.51 -32.95
CA ILE A 326 -0.82 13.26 -32.25
C ILE A 326 -0.58 12.34 -31.04
N ILE A 327 0.13 11.23 -31.21
CA ILE A 327 0.41 10.27 -30.14
C ILE A 327 1.27 10.89 -29.02
N ASP A 328 2.25 11.71 -29.39
CA ASP A 328 3.11 12.42 -28.45
C ASP A 328 2.33 13.50 -27.69
N ILE A 329 1.42 14.23 -28.35
CA ILE A 329 0.52 15.21 -27.72
C ILE A 329 -0.42 14.52 -26.73
N GLU A 330 -1.04 13.40 -27.14
CA GLU A 330 -1.91 12.62 -26.25
C GLU A 330 -1.12 11.85 -25.17
N ASN A 331 0.22 11.83 -25.26
CA ASN A 331 1.14 11.21 -24.33
C ASN A 331 0.80 9.74 -24.01
N ILE A 332 0.17 9.04 -24.96
CA ILE A 332 -0.38 7.69 -24.78
C ILE A 332 0.70 6.72 -24.26
N ARG A 333 1.91 6.83 -24.82
CA ARG A 333 3.03 5.94 -24.50
C ARG A 333 3.49 6.06 -23.05
N ASN A 334 3.52 7.28 -22.48
CA ASN A 334 4.02 7.50 -21.11
C ASN A 334 2.93 7.59 -20.05
N ARG A 335 1.66 7.76 -20.45
CA ARG A 335 0.53 8.00 -19.55
C ARG A 335 0.47 6.97 -18.42
N GLY A 336 0.46 5.67 -18.74
CA GLY A 336 0.37 4.61 -17.72
C GLY A 336 1.50 4.67 -16.70
N PHE A 337 2.74 4.73 -17.16
CA PHE A 337 3.91 4.78 -16.27
C PHE A 337 3.94 6.06 -15.42
N ASN A 338 3.61 7.22 -16.02
CA ASN A 338 3.53 8.48 -15.30
C ASN A 338 2.42 8.45 -14.23
N THR A 339 1.28 7.82 -14.50
CA THR A 339 0.23 7.63 -13.50
C THR A 339 0.75 6.83 -12.31
N SER A 340 1.46 5.72 -12.53
CA SER A 340 2.06 4.94 -11.44
C SER A 340 3.11 5.73 -10.66
N VAL A 341 3.97 6.49 -11.34
CA VAL A 341 4.98 7.34 -10.69
C VAL A 341 4.32 8.42 -9.84
N ASN A 342 3.34 9.14 -10.40
CA ASN A 342 2.63 10.23 -9.71
C ASN A 342 1.85 9.71 -8.50
N ASN A 343 1.19 8.55 -8.64
CA ASN A 343 0.52 7.89 -7.53
C ASN A 343 1.52 7.57 -6.41
N LEU A 344 2.67 6.97 -6.73
CA LEU A 344 3.67 6.63 -5.72
C LEU A 344 4.21 7.89 -5.00
N THR A 345 4.59 8.93 -5.74
CA THR A 345 5.12 10.16 -5.13
C THR A 345 4.07 10.88 -4.30
N SER A 346 2.82 10.96 -4.78
CA SER A 346 1.71 11.56 -4.04
C SER A 346 1.42 10.83 -2.72
N ILE A 347 1.51 9.50 -2.72
CA ILE A 347 1.30 8.68 -1.52
C ILE A 347 2.45 8.87 -0.53
N LEU A 348 3.70 8.91 -1.02
CA LEU A 348 4.87 9.18 -0.18
C LEU A 348 4.78 10.54 0.51
N ASP A 349 4.38 11.58 -0.23
CA ASP A 349 4.17 12.93 0.29
C ASP A 349 3.06 12.96 1.35
N THR A 350 1.92 12.30 1.07
CA THR A 350 0.77 12.22 1.98
C THR A 350 1.11 11.44 3.26
N SER A 351 1.85 10.34 3.11
CA SER A 351 2.30 9.48 4.22
C SER A 351 3.45 10.08 5.03
N LYS A 352 3.94 11.29 4.67
CA LYS A 352 5.10 11.96 5.27
C LYS A 352 6.36 11.10 5.24
N MET A 353 6.46 10.20 4.26
CA MET A 353 7.68 9.44 3.96
C MET A 353 8.50 10.30 3.00
N GLY A 354 9.28 11.21 3.57
CA GLY A 354 10.08 12.16 2.78
C GLY A 354 11.18 11.44 2.01
N TYR A 355 11.50 11.94 0.82
CA TYR A 355 12.60 11.46 0.00
C TYR A 355 13.47 12.62 -0.48
N GLN A 356 14.79 12.40 -0.53
CA GLN A 356 15.75 13.39 -1.02
C GLN A 356 16.10 13.18 -2.49
N TYR A 357 16.08 11.93 -2.96
CA TYR A 357 16.51 11.57 -4.30
C TYR A 357 15.40 10.89 -5.08
N VAL A 358 15.11 11.43 -6.28
CA VAL A 358 14.20 10.84 -7.26
C VAL A 358 14.84 10.89 -8.63
N GLU A 359 14.91 9.74 -9.27
CA GLU A 359 15.38 9.61 -10.65
C GLU A 359 14.33 8.85 -11.46
N ASN A 360 13.78 9.50 -12.48
CA ASN A 360 12.75 8.94 -13.35
C ASN A 360 13.30 8.76 -14.78
N LEU A 361 13.68 7.54 -15.10
CA LEU A 361 14.16 7.13 -16.42
C LEU A 361 12.97 6.70 -17.29
N LYS A 362 12.33 7.69 -17.93
CA LYS A 362 11.12 7.47 -18.76
C LYS A 362 11.32 6.46 -19.88
N ASN A 363 12.49 6.46 -20.54
CA ASN A 363 12.79 5.55 -21.66
C ASN A 363 12.98 4.11 -21.19
N ALA A 364 13.61 3.92 -20.03
CA ALA A 364 13.84 2.61 -19.43
C ALA A 364 12.63 2.09 -18.62
N ARG A 365 11.61 2.92 -18.42
CA ARG A 365 10.46 2.66 -17.53
C ARG A 365 10.92 2.28 -16.14
N GLU A 366 11.86 3.05 -15.61
CA GLU A 366 12.49 2.82 -14.31
C GLU A 366 12.44 4.08 -13.46
N LEU A 367 11.92 3.96 -12.25
CA LEU A 367 11.91 5.02 -11.23
C LEU A 367 12.69 4.53 -10.02
N ILE A 368 13.60 5.36 -9.53
CA ILE A 368 14.37 5.13 -8.31
C ILE A 368 14.04 6.27 -7.35
N VAL A 369 13.52 5.92 -6.17
CA VAL A 369 13.27 6.84 -5.07
C VAL A 369 14.09 6.40 -3.88
N ARG A 370 14.81 7.32 -3.26
CA ARG A 370 15.58 7.07 -2.03
C ARG A 370 15.28 8.14 -1.00
N GLU A 371 15.19 7.71 0.25
CA GLU A 371 15.06 8.65 1.36
C GLU A 371 16.26 9.61 1.42
N TYR A 372 17.47 9.08 1.19
CA TYR A 372 18.72 9.83 1.22
C TYR A 372 19.41 9.80 -0.14
N GLU A 373 20.08 10.89 -0.50
CA GLU A 373 20.90 10.98 -1.72
C GLU A 373 22.19 10.14 -1.58
N ASP A 374 22.78 10.10 -0.39
CA ASP A 374 23.99 9.35 -0.10
C ASP A 374 23.81 7.84 -0.34
N THR A 375 24.81 7.24 -0.97
CA THR A 375 24.81 5.80 -1.29
C THR A 375 25.60 4.96 -0.30
N ASN A 376 26.41 5.59 0.56
CA ASN A 376 27.32 4.89 1.46
C ASN A 376 26.58 4.29 2.67
N PRO A 377 26.45 2.95 2.78
CA PRO A 377 25.69 2.31 3.86
C PRO A 377 26.23 2.59 5.27
N ALA A 378 27.50 2.97 5.40
CA ALA A 378 28.13 3.23 6.68
C ALA A 378 27.78 4.60 7.29
N GLN A 379 27.46 5.57 6.44
CA GLN A 379 27.11 6.94 6.85
C GLN A 379 25.60 7.15 6.94
N LEU A 380 24.84 6.26 6.31
CA LEU A 380 23.39 6.32 6.29
C LEU A 380 22.76 6.01 7.66
N PRO A 381 21.61 6.63 7.98
CA PRO A 381 20.85 6.30 9.18
C PRO A 381 20.42 4.83 9.25
N ASP A 382 20.19 4.36 10.49
CA ASP A 382 19.77 2.99 10.80
C ASP A 382 18.30 2.70 10.43
N GLU A 383 17.54 3.73 10.06
CA GLU A 383 16.20 3.68 9.48
C GLU A 383 16.29 4.35 8.10
N ARG A 384 16.07 3.60 7.02
CA ARG A 384 15.97 4.17 5.67
C ARG A 384 15.18 3.27 4.73
N TYR A 385 14.75 3.81 3.59
CA TYR A 385 14.22 3.00 2.49
C TYR A 385 14.72 3.44 1.11
N GLN A 386 14.69 2.49 0.19
CA GLN A 386 14.87 2.69 -1.25
C GLN A 386 13.76 1.95 -1.99
N ILE A 387 13.13 2.64 -2.93
CA ILE A 387 12.12 2.07 -3.83
C ILE A 387 12.66 2.11 -5.25
N LYS A 388 12.52 0.99 -5.96
CA LYS A 388 12.79 0.86 -7.38
C LYS A 388 11.55 0.29 -8.06
N LEU A 389 10.94 1.09 -8.91
CA LEU A 389 9.79 0.70 -9.72
C LEU A 389 10.25 0.50 -11.16
N LYS A 390 10.01 -0.67 -11.74
CA LYS A 390 10.43 -1.00 -13.10
C LYS A 390 9.38 -1.81 -13.83
N PHE A 391 9.09 -1.43 -15.08
CA PHE A 391 8.25 -2.24 -15.96
C PHE A 391 9.08 -3.26 -16.73
N TYR A 392 8.60 -4.50 -16.82
CA TYR A 392 9.23 -5.60 -17.53
C TYR A 392 8.31 -6.20 -18.58
N ASP A 393 8.81 -6.26 -19.81
CA ASP A 393 8.19 -7.01 -20.90
C ASP A 393 8.70 -8.47 -20.95
N ASN A 394 7.94 -9.35 -21.60
CA ASN A 394 8.26 -10.76 -21.79
C ASN A 394 9.63 -10.96 -22.46
N ALA A 395 9.97 -10.15 -23.46
CA ALA A 395 11.28 -10.22 -24.11
C ALA A 395 12.43 -9.91 -23.13
N GLN A 396 12.26 -8.91 -22.27
CA GLN A 396 13.26 -8.55 -21.26
C GLN A 396 13.39 -9.63 -20.19
N LEU A 397 12.27 -10.21 -19.74
CA LEU A 397 12.28 -11.29 -18.75
C LEU A 397 13.00 -12.54 -19.28
N ARG A 398 12.82 -12.90 -20.56
CA ARG A 398 13.56 -14.01 -21.17
C ARG A 398 15.07 -13.78 -21.15
N ASN A 399 15.51 -12.57 -21.50
CA ASN A 399 16.93 -12.22 -21.46
C ASN A 399 17.49 -12.25 -20.02
N MET A 400 16.71 -11.77 -19.06
CA MET A 400 17.09 -11.81 -17.64
C MET A 400 17.18 -13.24 -17.10
N ARG A 401 16.26 -14.14 -17.51
CA ARG A 401 16.29 -15.56 -17.16
C ARG A 401 17.57 -16.21 -17.70
N ALA A 402 17.88 -16.03 -18.98
CA ALA A 402 19.11 -16.55 -19.58
C ALA A 402 20.38 -16.01 -18.89
N ALA A 403 20.41 -14.72 -18.55
CA ALA A 403 21.52 -14.13 -17.81
C ALA A 403 21.66 -14.70 -16.39
N TYR A 404 20.55 -14.95 -15.71
CA TYR A 404 20.52 -15.55 -14.38
C TYR A 404 21.03 -17.01 -14.40
N ASP A 405 20.65 -17.80 -15.40
CA ASP A 405 21.12 -19.18 -15.58
C ASP A 405 22.63 -19.22 -15.82
N ASN A 406 23.13 -18.32 -16.68
CA ASN A 406 24.56 -18.16 -16.92
C ASN A 406 25.30 -17.77 -15.63
N GLN A 407 24.77 -16.84 -14.83
CA GLN A 407 25.37 -16.48 -13.55
C GLN A 407 25.38 -17.64 -12.56
N MET A 408 24.29 -18.40 -12.46
CA MET A 408 24.19 -19.56 -11.57
C MET A 408 25.22 -20.64 -11.93
N THR A 409 25.39 -20.92 -13.22
CA THR A 409 26.39 -21.89 -13.69
C THR A 409 27.82 -21.42 -13.44
N GLU A 410 28.13 -20.14 -13.62
CA GLU A 410 29.46 -19.58 -13.29
C GLU A 410 29.76 -19.59 -11.79
N TYR A 411 28.79 -19.23 -10.93
CA TYR A 411 28.94 -19.36 -9.48
C TYR A 411 29.17 -20.82 -9.06
N SER A 412 28.45 -21.75 -9.69
CA SER A 412 28.61 -23.18 -9.43
C SER A 412 30.03 -23.65 -9.75
N LYS A 413 30.59 -23.25 -10.91
CA LYS A 413 31.96 -23.57 -11.30
C LYS A 413 33.00 -22.99 -10.33
N GLU A 414 32.87 -21.70 -9.97
CA GLU A 414 33.81 -21.03 -9.08
C GLU A 414 33.79 -21.60 -7.65
N ILE A 415 32.60 -21.91 -7.11
CA ILE A 415 32.47 -22.52 -5.79
C ILE A 415 33.02 -23.95 -5.78
N MET A 416 32.77 -24.74 -6.83
CA MET A 416 33.38 -26.06 -6.99
C MET A 416 34.91 -25.98 -7.03
N ARG A 417 35.47 -25.03 -7.78
CA ARG A 417 36.91 -24.81 -7.86
C ARG A 417 37.52 -24.52 -6.49
N VAL A 418 36.91 -23.63 -5.69
CA VAL A 418 37.39 -23.31 -4.35
C VAL A 418 37.29 -24.51 -3.41
N TYR A 419 36.18 -25.25 -3.49
CA TYR A 419 36.00 -26.47 -2.73
C TYR A 419 37.07 -27.52 -3.07
N ASP A 420 37.39 -27.72 -4.34
CA ASP A 420 38.42 -28.67 -4.78
C ASP A 420 39.81 -28.27 -4.29
N VAL A 421 40.15 -26.97 -4.37
CA VAL A 421 41.41 -26.46 -3.83
C VAL A 421 41.49 -26.67 -2.32
N ALA A 422 40.42 -26.40 -1.59
CA ALA A 422 40.34 -26.66 -0.14
C ALA A 422 40.49 -28.15 0.17
N CYS A 423 39.90 -29.04 -0.65
CA CYS A 423 40.06 -30.49 -0.50
C CYS A 423 41.51 -30.94 -0.73
N VAL A 424 42.17 -30.46 -1.79
CA VAL A 424 43.55 -30.84 -2.10
C VAL A 424 44.53 -30.33 -1.03
N ILE A 425 44.33 -29.11 -0.53
CA ILE A 425 45.14 -28.56 0.56
C ILE A 425 44.93 -29.36 1.85
N TYR A 426 43.67 -29.70 2.14
CA TYR A 426 43.32 -30.55 3.26
C TYR A 426 44.02 -31.91 3.18
N GLU A 427 43.94 -32.58 2.02
CA GLU A 427 44.59 -33.88 1.80
C GLU A 427 46.13 -33.81 1.89
N ARG A 428 46.75 -32.74 1.38
CA ARG A 428 48.22 -32.56 1.44
C ARG A 428 48.73 -32.33 2.86
N ASN A 429 47.95 -31.65 3.70
CA ASN A 429 48.34 -31.33 5.07
C ASN A 429 47.97 -32.41 6.09
N LYS A 430 47.38 -33.53 5.64
CA LYS A 430 47.19 -34.71 6.49
C LYS A 430 48.55 -35.24 6.96
N LYS A 431 48.67 -35.56 8.26
CA LYS A 431 49.85 -36.21 8.82
C LYS A 431 50.15 -37.51 8.06
N GLY A 432 51.43 -37.73 7.75
CA GLY A 432 51.92 -38.79 6.86
C GLY A 432 51.61 -40.25 7.27
N TRP A 433 52.14 -41.17 6.47
CA TRP A 433 51.79 -42.60 6.41
C TRP A 433 51.55 -43.27 7.79
N GLY A 434 50.30 -43.64 8.08
CA GLY A 434 49.91 -44.41 9.27
C GLY A 434 49.00 -43.69 10.28
N ALA A 435 48.93 -42.35 10.23
CA ALA A 435 48.03 -41.55 11.06
C ALA A 435 46.59 -41.58 10.54
N VAL A 436 45.61 -41.72 11.43
CA VAL A 436 44.18 -41.61 11.10
C VAL A 436 43.75 -40.18 11.40
N ASN A 437 43.55 -39.38 10.35
CA ASN A 437 43.03 -38.03 10.48
C ASN A 437 41.50 -38.01 10.28
N ASP A 438 40.97 -38.83 9.36
CA ASP A 438 39.53 -38.92 9.06
C ASP A 438 38.99 -40.34 8.92
N PHE A 439 37.66 -40.45 8.86
CA PHE A 439 36.95 -41.68 8.54
C PHE A 439 37.41 -42.31 7.22
N ASN A 440 37.75 -41.54 6.18
CA ASN A 440 38.26 -42.09 4.92
C ASN A 440 39.63 -42.78 5.08
N ASP A 441 40.47 -42.29 6.00
CA ASP A 441 41.76 -42.90 6.31
C ASP A 441 41.60 -44.13 7.21
N LEU A 442 40.65 -44.07 8.15
CA LEU A 442 40.24 -45.22 8.96
C LEU A 442 39.64 -46.33 8.09
N SER A 443 38.73 -45.98 7.18
CA SER A 443 38.10 -46.89 6.23
C SER A 443 39.15 -47.57 5.36
N ARG A 444 40.12 -46.83 4.80
CA ARG A 444 41.23 -47.44 4.05
C ARG A 444 42.07 -48.40 4.90
N LYS A 445 42.36 -48.06 6.15
CA LYS A 445 43.12 -48.91 7.09
C LYS A 445 42.36 -50.18 7.48
N VAL A 446 41.04 -50.10 7.63
CA VAL A 446 40.16 -51.20 8.10
C VAL A 446 39.52 -51.97 6.94
N ALA A 447 39.59 -51.46 5.71
CA ALA A 447 38.96 -52.05 4.51
C ALA A 447 39.34 -53.52 4.27
N GLY A 448 40.60 -53.90 4.56
CA GLY A 448 41.05 -55.29 4.41
C GLY A 448 40.39 -56.25 5.40
N LYS A 449 40.05 -55.77 6.61
CA LYS A 449 39.32 -56.57 7.62
C LYS A 449 37.84 -56.67 7.28
N ILE A 450 37.22 -55.57 6.84
CA ILE A 450 35.82 -55.52 6.41
C ILE A 450 35.59 -56.44 5.21
N ARG A 451 36.49 -56.40 4.21
CA ARG A 451 36.41 -57.27 3.03
C ARG A 451 36.41 -58.75 3.41
N ARG A 452 37.32 -59.17 4.29
CA ARG A 452 37.40 -60.56 4.78
C ARG A 452 36.18 -61.00 5.60
N GLN A 453 35.47 -60.06 6.22
CA GLN A 453 34.26 -60.35 6.99
C GLN A 453 33.03 -60.43 6.08
N LYS A 454 32.90 -59.50 5.13
CA LYS A 454 31.83 -59.48 4.13
C LYS A 454 31.90 -60.66 3.15
N GLU A 455 33.11 -61.07 2.74
CA GLU A 455 33.32 -62.30 1.95
C GLU A 455 32.90 -63.58 2.71
N LYS A 456 32.88 -63.56 4.05
CA LYS A 456 32.36 -64.68 4.86
C LYS A 456 30.85 -64.63 5.05
N GLU A 457 30.24 -63.45 4.99
CA GLU A 457 28.80 -63.21 5.15
C GLU A 457 28.02 -63.27 3.82
N GLY A 458 28.71 -63.24 2.66
CA GLY A 458 28.09 -63.35 1.33
C GLY A 458 27.50 -62.04 0.79
N ASP A 459 27.73 -60.93 1.49
CA ASP A 459 27.23 -59.60 1.11
C ASP A 459 28.12 -58.92 0.06
N PRO A 460 27.55 -58.07 -0.83
CA PRO A 460 28.32 -57.32 -1.81
C PRO A 460 29.32 -56.36 -1.16
N ILE A 461 30.51 -56.25 -1.75
CA ILE A 461 31.59 -55.41 -1.25
C ILE A 461 31.24 -53.94 -1.55
N TYR A 462 31.11 -53.11 -0.51
CA TYR A 462 30.74 -51.68 -0.63
C TYR A 462 31.60 -50.84 -1.59
N LYS A 463 32.81 -51.28 -1.94
CA LYS A 463 33.69 -50.58 -2.90
C LYS A 463 33.26 -50.72 -4.37
N GLU A 464 32.44 -51.71 -4.69
CA GLU A 464 31.97 -51.99 -6.05
C GLU A 464 30.65 -51.27 -6.36
N GLN A 465 29.94 -50.80 -5.32
CA GLN A 465 28.77 -49.96 -5.48
C GLN A 465 29.23 -48.51 -5.68
N ALA A 466 28.88 -47.94 -6.83
CA ALA A 466 29.07 -46.51 -7.05
C ALA A 466 28.34 -45.74 -5.94
N LYS A 467 29.06 -44.89 -5.20
CA LYS A 467 28.47 -44.05 -4.16
C LYS A 467 27.54 -43.05 -4.86
N LEU A 468 26.25 -43.38 -4.93
CA LEU A 468 25.21 -42.58 -5.59
C LEU A 468 25.00 -41.21 -4.91
N TRP A 469 25.49 -41.04 -3.68
CA TRP A 469 25.38 -39.83 -2.88
C TRP A 469 26.77 -39.29 -2.51
N LYS A 470 26.99 -37.98 -2.65
CA LYS A 470 28.18 -37.31 -2.08
C LYS A 470 27.88 -36.98 -0.61
N GLU A 471 28.88 -36.97 0.28
CA GLU A 471 28.71 -36.64 1.71
C GLU A 471 28.05 -35.28 2.01
N ILE A 472 27.90 -34.43 0.99
CA ILE A 472 27.26 -33.11 1.05
C ILE A 472 25.79 -33.17 0.57
N MET A 473 25.35 -34.23 -0.11
CA MET A 473 24.12 -34.27 -0.92
C MET A 473 23.27 -35.53 -0.74
N GLU A 474 21.96 -35.34 -0.74
CA GLU A 474 20.93 -36.35 -1.01
C GLU A 474 20.74 -36.48 -2.54
N LEU A 475 20.06 -37.52 -3.03
CA LEU A 475 19.74 -37.66 -4.46
C LEU A 475 18.66 -36.63 -4.85
N ARG A 476 18.90 -35.84 -5.91
CA ARG A 476 17.88 -34.95 -6.47
C ARG A 476 16.81 -35.80 -7.15
N ALA A 477 15.53 -35.49 -6.92
CA ALA A 477 14.45 -36.02 -7.76
C ALA A 477 14.60 -35.49 -9.19
N GLU A 478 14.16 -36.25 -10.19
CA GLU A 478 14.12 -35.73 -11.56
C GLU A 478 13.15 -34.55 -11.65
N ASP A 479 13.59 -33.46 -12.28
CA ASP A 479 12.76 -32.27 -12.44
C ASP A 479 11.57 -32.59 -13.37
N THR A 480 10.39 -32.18 -12.94
CA THR A 480 9.19 -32.20 -13.78
C THR A 480 9.29 -31.17 -14.91
N ASP A 481 8.50 -31.33 -15.98
CA ASP A 481 8.50 -30.37 -17.10
C ASP A 481 8.11 -28.94 -16.67
N VAL A 482 7.27 -28.81 -15.63
CA VAL A 482 6.89 -27.50 -15.05
C VAL A 482 8.05 -26.85 -14.31
N GLU A 483 8.84 -27.62 -13.57
CA GLU A 483 10.02 -27.13 -12.85
C GLU A 483 11.17 -26.78 -13.81
N ARG A 484 11.28 -27.48 -14.94
CA ARG A 484 12.24 -27.14 -16.00
C ARG A 484 11.95 -25.78 -16.62
N LEU A 485 10.68 -25.42 -16.78
CA LEU A 485 10.25 -24.11 -17.28
C LEU A 485 10.33 -23.00 -16.22
N ASN A 486 10.25 -23.35 -14.93
CA ASN A 486 10.28 -22.43 -13.80
C ASN A 486 11.34 -22.83 -12.77
N GLN A 487 12.61 -22.62 -13.12
CA GLN A 487 13.72 -23.07 -12.29
C GLN A 487 13.87 -22.19 -11.05
N THR A 488 13.67 -22.79 -9.88
CA THR A 488 13.80 -22.11 -8.58
C THR A 488 15.23 -22.16 -8.02
N TYR A 489 16.06 -23.09 -8.52
CA TYR A 489 17.44 -23.32 -8.09
C TYR A 489 17.65 -23.56 -6.59
N LEU A 490 16.60 -23.87 -5.83
CA LEU A 490 16.68 -23.99 -4.36
C LEU A 490 17.67 -25.08 -3.92
N TYR A 491 17.61 -26.22 -4.59
CA TYR A 491 18.49 -27.35 -4.33
C TYR A 491 19.96 -26.99 -4.60
N GLU A 492 20.24 -26.42 -5.76
CA GLU A 492 21.59 -26.03 -6.17
C GLU A 492 22.15 -24.91 -5.27
N LYS A 493 21.32 -23.93 -4.92
CA LYS A 493 21.72 -22.87 -3.97
C LYS A 493 22.09 -23.44 -2.60
N THR A 494 21.31 -24.40 -2.11
CA THR A 494 21.57 -25.06 -0.83
C THR A 494 22.86 -25.89 -0.88
N LEU A 495 23.09 -26.60 -1.99
CA LEU A 495 24.34 -27.31 -2.24
C LEU A 495 25.54 -26.36 -2.17
N LEU A 496 25.50 -25.27 -2.94
CA LEU A 496 26.63 -24.34 -3.04
C LEU A 496 26.94 -23.69 -1.69
N LYS A 497 25.93 -23.35 -0.89
CA LYS A 497 26.11 -22.89 0.50
C LYS A 497 26.79 -23.95 1.37
N LYS A 498 26.33 -25.21 1.31
CA LYS A 498 26.96 -26.32 2.06
C LYS A 498 28.39 -26.58 1.60
N MET A 499 28.71 -26.42 0.31
CA MET A 499 30.07 -26.56 -0.21
C MET A 499 31.00 -25.47 0.33
N LEU A 500 30.55 -24.22 0.38
CA LEU A 500 31.32 -23.12 0.98
C LEU A 500 31.56 -23.34 2.47
N GLN A 501 30.54 -23.80 3.22
CA GLN A 501 30.67 -24.14 4.63
C GLN A 501 31.66 -25.30 4.83
N ALA A 502 31.54 -26.38 4.05
CA ALA A 502 32.45 -27.52 4.12
C ALA A 502 33.89 -27.15 3.74
N ALA A 503 34.08 -26.24 2.78
CA ALA A 503 35.40 -25.70 2.45
C ALA A 503 36.00 -24.95 3.64
N ARG A 504 35.22 -24.08 4.29
CA ARG A 504 35.66 -23.33 5.50
C ARG A 504 36.01 -24.28 6.65
N ASP A 505 35.21 -25.30 6.89
CA ASP A 505 35.47 -26.30 7.93
C ASP A 505 36.77 -27.08 7.67
N LYS A 506 37.03 -27.48 6.41
CA LYS A 506 38.28 -28.13 6.01
C LYS A 506 39.50 -27.23 6.22
N THR A 507 39.40 -25.95 5.87
CA THR A 507 40.47 -24.97 6.11
C THR A 507 40.76 -24.82 7.60
N LYS A 508 39.71 -24.72 8.42
CA LYS A 508 39.81 -24.64 9.87
C LYS A 508 40.44 -25.90 10.48
N MET A 509 40.06 -27.09 10.01
CA MET A 509 40.67 -28.35 10.44
C MET A 509 42.14 -28.46 10.05
N THR A 510 42.52 -27.92 8.89
CA THR A 510 43.89 -28.00 8.36
C THR A 510 44.85 -27.08 9.10
N PHE A 511 44.48 -25.82 9.32
CA PHE A 511 45.39 -24.79 9.83
C PHE A 511 45.13 -24.42 11.30
N GLY A 512 44.00 -24.84 11.89
CA GLY A 512 43.70 -24.60 13.30
C GLY A 512 43.71 -23.11 13.67
N PHE A 513 44.64 -22.70 14.54
CA PHE A 513 44.85 -21.31 14.96
C PHE A 513 45.98 -20.61 14.18
N GLU A 514 46.72 -21.33 13.34
CA GLU A 514 47.81 -20.76 12.55
C GLU A 514 47.25 -20.03 11.32
N ASN A 515 47.83 -18.86 11.00
CA ASN A 515 47.41 -18.04 9.87
C ASN A 515 48.51 -17.93 8.80
N PRO A 516 48.85 -19.04 8.11
CA PRO A 516 49.80 -18.99 7.00
C PRO A 516 49.19 -18.24 5.80
N LYS A 517 50.03 -17.72 4.90
CA LYS A 517 49.59 -16.97 3.71
C LYS A 517 48.57 -17.75 2.87
N VAL A 518 48.74 -19.07 2.74
CA VAL A 518 47.80 -19.94 2.00
C VAL A 518 46.40 -19.93 2.59
N ARG A 519 46.28 -19.88 3.93
CA ARG A 519 45.00 -19.78 4.62
C ARG A 519 44.35 -18.42 4.35
N PHE A 520 45.11 -17.34 4.46
CA PHE A 520 44.60 -15.99 4.24
C PHE A 520 43.97 -15.82 2.84
N GLU A 521 44.64 -16.31 1.80
CA GLU A 521 44.13 -16.24 0.42
C GLU A 521 42.87 -17.10 0.24
N LEU A 522 42.83 -18.29 0.85
CA LEU A 522 41.72 -19.22 0.71
C LEU A 522 40.48 -18.76 1.51
N ASP A 523 40.68 -18.31 2.76
CA ASP A 523 39.62 -17.70 3.57
C ASP A 523 39.11 -16.42 2.89
N GLY A 524 40.00 -15.57 2.36
CA GLY A 524 39.62 -14.37 1.62
C GLY A 524 38.77 -14.67 0.37
N ARG A 525 39.09 -15.73 -0.37
CA ARG A 525 38.29 -16.15 -1.53
C ARG A 525 36.94 -16.73 -1.11
N ILE A 526 36.90 -17.55 -0.06
CA ILE A 526 35.64 -18.09 0.48
C ILE A 526 34.73 -16.94 0.96
N ASP A 527 35.27 -15.97 1.69
CA ASP A 527 34.53 -14.81 2.20
C ASP A 527 33.97 -13.95 1.06
N SER A 528 34.77 -13.71 0.01
CA SER A 528 34.31 -13.00 -1.19
C SER A 528 33.17 -13.74 -1.87
N LEU A 529 33.32 -15.04 -2.12
CA LEU A 529 32.28 -15.84 -2.78
C LEU A 529 31.03 -15.97 -1.92
N GLU A 530 31.15 -16.08 -0.60
CA GLU A 530 30.01 -16.12 0.31
C GLU A 530 29.24 -14.79 0.29
N ARG A 531 29.94 -13.65 0.29
CA ARG A 531 29.33 -12.32 0.16
C ARG A 531 28.63 -12.14 -1.20
N ASP A 532 29.33 -12.46 -2.29
CA ASP A 532 28.81 -12.26 -3.66
C ASP A 532 27.64 -13.21 -3.94
N PHE A 533 27.75 -14.48 -3.53
CA PHE A 533 26.66 -15.44 -3.63
C PHE A 533 25.49 -15.08 -2.71
N GLY A 534 25.74 -14.52 -1.52
CA GLY A 534 24.71 -13.97 -0.65
C GLY A 534 23.94 -12.83 -1.29
N ARG A 535 24.62 -11.91 -2.00
CA ARG A 535 23.98 -10.84 -2.79
C ARG A 535 23.17 -11.39 -3.96
N PHE A 536 23.69 -12.38 -4.66
CA PHE A 536 22.98 -13.06 -5.74
C PHE A 536 21.72 -13.78 -5.22
N ASP A 537 21.81 -14.47 -4.09
CA ASP A 537 20.66 -15.11 -3.46
C ASP A 537 19.64 -14.09 -2.93
N TYR A 538 20.10 -12.91 -2.52
CA TYR A 538 19.24 -11.78 -2.16
C TYR A 538 18.54 -11.14 -3.36
N ALA A 539 19.09 -11.25 -4.57
CA ALA A 539 18.41 -10.79 -5.79
C ALA A 539 17.14 -11.61 -6.09
N ILE A 540 16.23 -11.02 -6.86
CA ILE A 540 14.96 -11.66 -7.25
C ILE A 540 15.25 -12.67 -8.35
N ASN A 541 14.62 -13.85 -8.28
CA ASN A 541 14.68 -14.83 -9.37
C ASN A 541 13.77 -14.38 -10.53
N PRO A 542 14.30 -14.13 -11.75
CA PRO A 542 13.50 -13.72 -12.90
C PRO A 542 12.43 -14.74 -13.36
N TYR A 543 12.55 -16.01 -12.96
CA TYR A 543 11.52 -17.03 -13.22
C TYR A 543 10.25 -16.82 -12.39
N HIS A 544 10.34 -16.15 -11.24
CA HIS A 544 9.18 -15.85 -10.40
C HIS A 544 8.47 -14.56 -10.82
N ILE A 545 9.02 -13.82 -11.79
CA ILE A 545 8.47 -12.57 -12.30
C ILE A 545 7.66 -12.86 -13.56
N GLN A 546 6.47 -12.27 -13.63
CA GLN A 546 5.62 -12.22 -14.80
C GLN A 546 5.65 -10.82 -15.43
N PRO A 547 5.33 -10.66 -16.72
CA PRO A 547 5.31 -9.35 -17.38
C PRO A 547 4.38 -8.37 -16.65
N GLY A 548 4.86 -7.14 -16.46
CA GLY A 548 4.15 -6.12 -15.69
C GLY A 548 5.07 -5.18 -14.94
N LEU A 549 4.53 -4.59 -13.87
CA LEU A 549 5.19 -3.58 -13.06
C LEU A 549 5.78 -4.21 -11.79
N LEU A 550 7.10 -4.23 -11.69
CA LEU A 550 7.82 -4.68 -10.50
C LEU A 550 8.15 -3.49 -9.58
N LEU A 551 7.71 -3.59 -8.33
CA LEU A 551 8.06 -2.68 -7.25
C LEU A 551 9.01 -3.40 -6.29
N ASP A 552 10.27 -3.01 -6.29
CA ASP A 552 11.31 -3.54 -5.39
C ASP A 552 11.61 -2.49 -4.31
N VAL A 553 11.40 -2.87 -3.05
CA VAL A 553 11.59 -1.99 -1.88
C VAL A 553 12.62 -2.60 -0.95
N ASP A 554 13.73 -1.89 -0.78
CA ASP A 554 14.77 -2.23 0.19
C ASP A 554 14.60 -1.32 1.41
N ILE A 555 14.26 -1.91 2.55
CA ILE A 555 14.02 -1.21 3.82
C ILE A 555 15.10 -1.60 4.80
N THR A 556 15.70 -0.64 5.48
CA THR A 556 16.55 -0.87 6.65
C THR A 556 15.86 -0.27 7.86
N SER A 557 15.67 -1.06 8.91
CA SER A 557 14.95 -0.60 10.10
C SER A 557 15.52 -1.17 11.39
N ILE A 558 15.30 -0.47 12.50
CA ILE A 558 15.73 -0.90 13.82
C ILE A 558 14.74 -1.94 14.33
N LYS A 559 15.25 -3.11 14.75
CA LYS A 559 14.46 -4.28 15.18
C LYS A 559 13.35 -3.96 16.18
N ARG A 560 13.59 -3.00 17.08
CA ARG A 560 12.65 -2.56 18.13
C ARG A 560 11.65 -1.49 17.68
N LYS A 561 12.04 -0.57 16.78
CA LYS A 561 11.22 0.63 16.47
C LYS A 561 10.33 0.42 15.25
N ARG A 562 10.84 -0.20 14.19
CA ARG A 562 10.08 -0.57 12.98
C ARG A 562 9.28 0.59 12.36
N TYR A 563 9.75 1.83 12.50
CA TYR A 563 8.99 3.01 12.11
C TYR A 563 8.79 3.08 10.59
N ILE A 564 9.90 3.01 9.84
CA ILE A 564 9.86 3.04 8.38
C ILE A 564 9.14 1.83 7.82
N LEU A 565 9.29 0.69 8.49
CA LEU A 565 8.65 -0.55 8.10
C LEU A 565 7.12 -0.42 8.09
N ASN A 566 6.54 0.11 9.18
CA ASN A 566 5.10 0.31 9.29
C ASN A 566 4.60 1.43 8.36
N GLY A 567 5.37 2.52 8.24
CA GLY A 567 5.06 3.59 7.30
C GLY A 567 4.98 3.09 5.85
N MET A 568 5.94 2.25 5.45
CA MET A 568 6.00 1.67 4.12
C MET A 568 4.85 0.69 3.85
N ALA A 569 4.40 -0.08 4.84
CA ALA A 569 3.24 -0.95 4.68
C ALA A 569 1.97 -0.16 4.28
N ASN A 570 1.75 1.01 4.87
CA ASN A 570 0.64 1.89 4.48
C ASN A 570 0.79 2.41 3.04
N VAL A 571 1.99 2.89 2.70
CA VAL A 571 2.32 3.38 1.35
C VAL A 571 2.06 2.28 0.30
N LEU A 572 2.47 1.05 0.57
CA LEU A 572 2.32 -0.07 -0.35
C LEU A 572 0.87 -0.47 -0.56
N ASN A 573 0.06 -0.54 0.50
CA ASN A 573 -1.35 -0.88 0.37
C ASN A 573 -2.12 0.20 -0.41
N GLU A 574 -1.82 1.48 -0.16
CA GLU A 574 -2.43 2.58 -0.91
C GLU A 574 -1.98 2.59 -2.38
N PHE A 575 -0.70 2.34 -2.63
CA PHE A 575 -0.15 2.28 -3.98
C PHE A 575 -0.77 1.14 -4.79
N LEU A 576 -0.90 -0.06 -4.20
CA LEU A 576 -1.51 -1.20 -4.86
C LEU A 576 -2.98 -0.93 -5.21
N ASN A 577 -3.74 -0.31 -4.31
CA ASN A 577 -5.13 0.08 -4.61
C ASN A 577 -5.23 1.18 -5.68
N GLY A 578 -4.22 2.05 -5.79
CA GLY A 578 -4.19 3.13 -6.77
C GLY A 578 -3.71 2.70 -8.17
N VAL A 579 -3.07 1.54 -8.31
CA VAL A 579 -2.45 1.09 -9.57
C VAL A 579 -3.03 -0.25 -10.07
N SER A 580 -3.47 -1.13 -9.16
CA SER A 580 -4.08 -2.41 -9.50
C SER A 580 -5.61 -2.32 -9.41
N LYS A 581 -6.29 -2.94 -10.38
CA LYS A 581 -7.74 -3.18 -10.35
C LYS A 581 -8.13 -4.24 -9.29
N GLY A 582 -7.14 -4.94 -8.72
CA GLY A 582 -7.31 -6.08 -7.83
C GLY A 582 -7.63 -7.37 -8.60
N PHE A 583 -7.29 -8.53 -8.03
CA PHE A 583 -7.64 -9.82 -8.62
C PHE A 583 -9.13 -10.10 -8.43
N GLN A 584 -9.93 -9.91 -9.47
CA GLN A 584 -11.32 -10.36 -9.50
C GLN A 584 -11.36 -11.83 -9.90
N ASP A 585 -11.25 -12.73 -8.92
CA ASP A 585 -11.53 -14.13 -9.17
C ASP A 585 -13.04 -14.28 -9.43
N ALA A 586 -13.41 -14.52 -10.70
CA ALA A 586 -14.79 -14.80 -11.09
C ALA A 586 -15.38 -15.98 -10.28
N ALA A 587 -14.54 -16.90 -9.80
CA ALA A 587 -14.97 -17.99 -8.93
C ALA A 587 -15.35 -17.51 -7.52
N PHE A 588 -14.66 -16.52 -6.93
CA PHE A 588 -15.00 -15.98 -5.60
C PHE A 588 -16.11 -14.92 -5.63
N ALA A 589 -16.25 -14.16 -6.72
CA ALA A 589 -17.34 -13.20 -6.88
C ALA A 589 -18.72 -13.89 -6.80
N SER A 590 -18.84 -15.09 -7.38
CA SER A 590 -20.04 -15.95 -7.27
C SER A 590 -20.34 -16.38 -5.81
N PHE A 591 -19.30 -16.48 -4.97
CA PHE A 591 -19.44 -16.83 -3.55
C PHE A 591 -19.79 -15.64 -2.66
N LYS A 592 -19.33 -14.42 -2.98
CA LYS A 592 -19.72 -13.19 -2.24
C LYS A 592 -21.21 -12.89 -2.40
N ARG A 593 -21.80 -13.07 -3.60
CA ARG A 593 -23.26 -12.88 -3.83
C ARG A 593 -24.14 -13.91 -3.10
N ARG A 594 -23.62 -15.11 -2.77
CA ARG A 594 -24.35 -16.09 -1.94
C ARG A 594 -24.35 -15.78 -0.44
N ARG A 595 -23.48 -14.90 0.06
CA ARG A 595 -23.52 -14.43 1.46
C ARG A 595 -24.28 -13.12 1.66
N SER A 596 -24.63 -12.41 0.58
CA SER A 596 -25.32 -11.11 0.67
C SER A 596 -26.85 -11.19 0.62
N THR A 597 -27.45 -12.38 0.57
CA THR A 597 -28.83 -12.54 1.05
C THR A 597 -28.81 -12.56 2.57
N VAL A 598 -28.86 -11.36 3.15
CA VAL A 598 -29.24 -11.14 4.55
C VAL A 598 -30.44 -12.03 4.85
N ARG A 599 -30.25 -13.04 5.71
CA ARG A 599 -31.31 -13.89 6.24
C ARG A 599 -32.31 -12.99 6.98
N ALA A 600 -33.53 -12.91 6.47
CA ALA A 600 -34.65 -12.25 7.15
C ALA A 600 -35.18 -13.06 8.36
N ASP A 601 -34.55 -14.20 8.71
CA ASP A 601 -35.08 -15.14 9.71
C ASP A 601 -34.49 -14.98 11.12
N ILE A 602 -33.80 -13.86 11.43
CA ILE A 602 -33.20 -13.62 12.77
C ILE A 602 -34.20 -12.97 13.75
N HIS A 603 -35.51 -13.14 13.53
CA HIS A 603 -36.55 -12.69 14.47
C HIS A 603 -37.60 -13.74 14.83
N GLN A 604 -37.29 -15.03 14.68
CA GLN A 604 -38.17 -16.08 15.21
C GLN A 604 -37.82 -16.39 16.67
N SER A 605 -38.56 -15.76 17.58
CA SER A 605 -38.59 -16.11 19.00
C SER A 605 -39.04 -17.56 19.19
N PHE A 606 -38.36 -18.29 20.07
CA PHE A 606 -38.69 -19.65 20.47
C PHE A 606 -40.14 -19.76 20.97
N ALA A 607 -41.01 -20.32 20.13
CA ALA A 607 -42.29 -20.91 20.51
C ALA A 607 -42.40 -22.25 19.77
N GLU A 608 -42.88 -23.28 20.47
CA GLU A 608 -42.90 -24.68 20.04
C GLU A 608 -43.61 -24.88 18.69
N GLU A 609 -42.96 -25.62 17.78
CA GLU A 609 -43.53 -26.03 16.49
C GLU A 609 -44.55 -27.17 16.68
N GLU A 610 -45.83 -26.90 16.37
CA GLU A 610 -46.78 -27.95 16.00
C GLU A 610 -46.52 -28.41 14.56
N THR A 611 -46.38 -29.73 14.38
CA THR A 611 -46.18 -30.38 13.08
C THR A 611 -47.40 -30.20 12.18
N THR A 612 -47.26 -29.46 11.08
CA THR A 612 -48.18 -29.53 9.95
C THR A 612 -47.41 -29.80 8.65
N THR A 613 -47.80 -30.89 7.98
CA THR A 613 -47.21 -31.39 6.73
C THR A 613 -47.53 -30.49 5.54
N PRO A 614 -46.57 -30.14 4.65
CA PRO A 614 -46.87 -29.39 3.43
C PRO A 614 -47.50 -30.29 2.34
N PRO A 615 -48.41 -29.74 1.50
CA PRO A 615 -49.14 -30.51 0.49
C PRO A 615 -48.29 -30.88 -0.74
N THR A 616 -48.41 -32.13 -1.17
CA THR A 616 -47.71 -32.72 -2.32
C THR A 616 -48.32 -32.27 -3.66
N ASN A 617 -47.55 -31.61 -4.51
CA ASN A 617 -47.94 -31.20 -5.86
C ASN A 617 -47.90 -32.39 -6.85
N GLN A 618 -49.06 -33.02 -7.09
CA GLN A 618 -49.24 -34.20 -7.97
C GLN A 618 -48.97 -33.94 -9.47
N TYR A 619 -48.77 -32.68 -9.87
CA TYR A 619 -48.48 -32.32 -11.25
C TYR A 619 -47.01 -32.57 -11.65
N ALA A 620 -46.07 -32.54 -10.69
CA ALA A 620 -44.65 -32.74 -10.96
C ALA A 620 -44.27 -34.22 -11.18
N GLU A 621 -45.03 -35.15 -10.62
CA GLU A 621 -44.80 -36.60 -10.77
C GLU A 621 -45.38 -37.15 -12.08
N THR A 622 -46.46 -36.56 -12.59
CA THR A 622 -47.10 -36.95 -13.85
C THR A 622 -46.31 -36.51 -15.09
N VAL A 623 -45.49 -35.47 -14.99
CA VAL A 623 -44.56 -35.04 -16.05
C VAL A 623 -43.28 -35.90 -16.05
N LYS A 624 -42.79 -36.32 -14.87
CA LYS A 624 -41.62 -37.20 -14.76
C LYS A 624 -41.87 -38.64 -15.23
N SER A 625 -43.11 -39.12 -15.20
CA SER A 625 -43.46 -40.46 -15.68
C SER A 625 -43.62 -40.54 -17.21
N LYS A 626 -43.97 -39.44 -17.89
CA LYS A 626 -44.12 -39.40 -19.36
C LYS A 626 -42.81 -39.33 -20.15
N ASN A 627 -41.73 -38.77 -19.57
CA ASN A 627 -40.45 -38.60 -20.25
C ASN A 627 -39.46 -39.79 -20.12
N LYS A 628 -39.91 -40.95 -19.60
CA LYS A 628 -39.05 -42.13 -19.42
C LYS A 628 -39.16 -43.22 -20.50
N GLN A 629 -40.02 -43.06 -21.51
CA GLN A 629 -40.30 -44.13 -22.49
C GLN A 629 -39.74 -43.94 -23.90
N THR A 630 -38.96 -42.90 -24.18
CA THR A 630 -38.38 -42.75 -25.51
C THR A 630 -36.96 -42.20 -25.48
N THR A 631 -36.11 -42.84 -26.29
CA THR A 631 -34.78 -42.44 -26.76
C THR A 631 -33.55 -43.00 -26.03
N ALA A 632 -32.68 -43.57 -26.87
CA ALA A 632 -31.57 -44.45 -26.58
C ALA A 632 -30.32 -43.71 -26.09
N LYS A 633 -29.50 -44.41 -25.30
CA LYS A 633 -28.21 -43.93 -24.77
C LYS A 633 -27.18 -43.72 -25.89
N PRO A 634 -26.54 -42.53 -26.01
CA PRO A 634 -25.21 -42.43 -26.59
C PRO A 634 -24.13 -42.77 -25.54
N LYS A 635 -23.10 -43.50 -25.98
CA LYS A 635 -21.90 -43.86 -25.22
C LYS A 635 -20.95 -42.67 -25.10
N GLY A 636 -20.31 -42.56 -23.93
CA GLY A 636 -19.00 -41.91 -23.77
C GLY A 636 -19.02 -40.59 -23.01
N LYS A 637 -18.60 -40.63 -21.75
CA LYS A 637 -17.75 -39.60 -21.11
C LYS A 637 -17.12 -40.24 -19.87
N ALA A 638 -15.79 -40.14 -19.80
CA ALA A 638 -14.98 -40.68 -18.73
C ALA A 638 -15.24 -39.91 -17.42
N ASP A 639 -15.41 -40.66 -16.33
CA ASP A 639 -15.53 -40.14 -14.98
C ASP A 639 -14.11 -40.05 -14.38
N VAL A 640 -13.65 -38.83 -14.10
CA VAL A 640 -12.31 -38.50 -13.56
C VAL A 640 -12.38 -38.12 -12.09
N THR A 641 -13.29 -38.74 -11.34
CA THR A 641 -13.39 -38.51 -9.89
C THR A 641 -12.55 -39.55 -9.12
N PRO A 642 -11.53 -39.18 -8.32
CA PRO A 642 -10.73 -40.15 -7.60
C PRO A 642 -11.54 -40.80 -6.46
N ALA A 643 -11.64 -42.13 -6.49
CA ALA A 643 -12.31 -42.92 -5.47
C ALA A 643 -11.53 -42.91 -4.14
N ARG A 644 -12.26 -42.68 -3.05
CA ARG A 644 -11.78 -42.70 -1.66
C ARG A 644 -10.96 -43.96 -1.33
N SER A 645 -9.78 -43.75 -0.73
CA SER A 645 -8.84 -44.78 -0.33
C SER A 645 -9.42 -45.75 0.71
N GLY A 646 -9.63 -47.01 0.31
CA GLY A 646 -9.74 -48.15 1.21
C GLY A 646 -8.38 -48.83 1.37
N LYS A 647 -7.95 -49.04 2.62
CA LYS A 647 -6.70 -49.73 3.00
C LYS A 647 -6.55 -51.06 2.24
N ARG A 648 -5.46 -51.23 1.47
CA ARG A 648 -5.00 -52.53 0.96
C ARG A 648 -3.64 -52.86 1.56
N LYS A 649 -3.55 -54.05 2.15
CA LYS A 649 -2.30 -54.72 2.55
C LYS A 649 -1.50 -55.07 1.30
N VAL A 650 -0.22 -54.74 1.29
CA VAL A 650 0.72 -55.12 0.23
C VAL A 650 1.31 -56.49 0.56
N ASN A 651 1.18 -57.44 -0.36
CA ASN A 651 1.88 -58.73 -0.34
C ASN A 651 3.26 -58.55 -1.00
N LEU A 652 4.29 -59.15 -0.40
CA LEU A 652 5.69 -58.81 -0.61
C LEU A 652 6.45 -59.84 -1.47
N ASP A 653 5.80 -60.45 -2.47
CA ASP A 653 6.36 -61.59 -3.22
C ASP A 653 6.47 -61.39 -4.75
N GLU A 654 6.26 -60.18 -5.30
CA GLU A 654 6.36 -59.93 -6.75
C GLU A 654 7.35 -58.81 -7.13
N LEU A 655 8.56 -58.83 -6.54
CA LEU A 655 9.64 -57.91 -6.94
C LEU A 655 10.99 -58.62 -7.14
N SER A 656 10.96 -59.86 -7.62
CA SER A 656 12.12 -60.51 -8.24
C SER A 656 11.85 -60.74 -9.72
N GLU A 657 12.02 -59.68 -10.52
CA GLU A 657 12.35 -59.66 -11.96
C GLU A 657 11.92 -58.31 -12.53
N MET A 658 12.79 -57.30 -12.39
CA MET A 658 13.15 -56.30 -13.40
C MET A 658 14.36 -55.51 -12.91
#